data_AF-A0A662XR91-F1
#
_entry.id   AF-A0A662XR91-F1
#
_cell.length_a   1.000
_cell.length_b   1.000
_cell.length_c   1.000
_cell.angle_alpha   90.00
_cell.angle_beta   90.00
_cell.angle_gamma   90.00
#
_symmetry.space_group_name_H-M   'P 1'
#
loop_
_entity.id
_entity.type
_entity.pdbx_description
1 polymer ?
#
loop_
_entity_poly.entity_id
_entity_poly.type
_entity_poly.pdbx_seq_one_letter_code
_entity_poly.pdbx_strand_id
1 'polypeptide(L)'
;MNVAVSTDAEAASQYVTVQCTSGSSFCNDDQPFVVTVTGSHDVFLRYEDLGRRGNADVARMRVISSSSSSLRSMTAQLIEIDGLPVLQLSTIEGKLDVVLLRKAQVQRVINQGSGLVSVADDVLVNSGPSLALASIGSGDVFVTSTATLRVEELTLTTQGSGRLQVAVSTFHVHALTVKIYASGDATVFATSASSTDSLSLAIQGSGSACLDSKSSLESDTLTIDAIGSGDASVGPWGSCDRATLSIAGSGVIDVGGMKCDNVNVDLLGSGDVIVQATDTLSGDVYGSGQLEYNGGAPHSITNENYKGLVAALPVAGSYRPAGCEKYPVPLLESTRTTDSVPLPAAKEANAADELRSGFWSDPGLANHTSFIRLPHKKPNHSSLLQCQSIMMKHVSLAVALATALFHSFLLNAGATFTISATDPTPTNTESSPYAVMEKTWTITSGDLDELRELKVQVAGNVFVTYDASLNEVAKVVAYSTSVDMLEVVDVTVSANTENGISVHYKNQDAWVRGRVVTRIFVGDPSKLLAISAAHAENIVLGESVVVVDDPTAGLQLATSGDCRIYVGSSRKDAFSLGILEIANSGDGGVQFQASAMQVGDVKVSLSGDSVVAILVSEQLVVDSIETTTSGDSQVFVQTADLQAQTLMTKVSGDGEITYSSSGTCVDQTIHVSGDGRVSVGSIACKNSYVTMSGDGEVLLQTTDSLTAVGHGSIKYVNDRPRSVLGVGKHSHITSVMSNKFKTYSPTSPPSQELIELTLELKATWFGDSPIVRVFSGMEQALNASVSLPEGTSTLGLVGAAALLTVIALKLRARQVRQRYQSIA
;
A
#
# COMPACT_ATOMS: atom_id res chain seq x y z
N MET A 1 -22.16 18.82 7.70
CA MET A 1 -23.25 19.85 7.81
C MET A 1 -22.90 21.02 6.89
N ASN A 2 -23.88 21.83 6.45
CA ASN A 2 -23.59 23.02 5.65
C ASN A 2 -22.93 24.10 6.52
N VAL A 3 -21.70 24.50 6.18
CA VAL A 3 -20.98 25.58 6.87
C VAL A 3 -21.61 26.93 6.52
N ALA A 4 -21.91 27.74 7.53
CA ALA A 4 -22.40 29.11 7.34
C ALA A 4 -21.25 30.04 6.94
N VAL A 5 -21.01 30.18 5.62
CA VAL A 5 -20.04 31.14 5.07
C VAL A 5 -20.57 32.56 5.27
N SER A 6 -20.04 33.27 6.26
CA SER A 6 -20.30 34.70 6.46
C SER A 6 -19.26 35.55 5.71
N THR A 7 -19.73 36.53 4.94
CA THR A 7 -18.91 37.43 4.13
C THR A 7 -18.91 38.83 4.72
N ASP A 8 -18.02 39.09 5.67
CA ASP A 8 -17.77 40.44 6.20
C ASP A 8 -17.00 41.24 5.13
N ALA A 9 -17.53 42.40 4.71
CA ALA A 9 -17.14 43.04 3.47
C ALA A 9 -16.22 44.26 3.65
N GLU A 10 -14.90 44.05 3.57
CA GLU A 10 -13.92 45.09 3.26
C GLU A 10 -13.04 44.66 2.06
N ALA A 11 -12.49 45.64 1.34
CA ALA A 11 -11.93 45.42 0.00
C ALA A 11 -10.43 45.07 0.02
N ALA A 12 -10.01 44.29 -0.99
CA ALA A 12 -8.71 43.63 -1.16
C ALA A 12 -8.45 42.47 -0.16
N SER A 13 -7.94 41.35 -0.70
CA SER A 13 -7.72 40.07 0.01
C SER A 13 -8.95 39.51 0.75
N GLN A 14 -9.96 39.07 0.01
CA GLN A 14 -11.10 38.33 0.57
C GLN A 14 -10.63 36.97 1.14
N TYR A 15 -10.68 36.84 2.47
CA TYR A 15 -10.67 35.55 3.15
C TYR A 15 -12.11 35.15 3.51
N VAL A 16 -12.40 33.85 3.48
CA VAL A 16 -13.63 33.26 4.00
C VAL A 16 -13.36 32.72 5.40
N THR A 17 -14.17 33.13 6.39
CA THR A 17 -14.10 32.60 7.76
C THR A 17 -14.86 31.28 7.87
N VAL A 18 -14.21 30.24 8.39
CA VAL A 18 -14.82 28.98 8.78
C VAL A 18 -15.33 29.11 10.21
N GLN A 19 -16.65 29.07 10.39
CA GLN A 19 -17.29 29.23 11.70
C GLN A 19 -17.86 27.89 12.20
N CYS A 20 -17.57 27.55 13.45
CA CYS A 20 -18.17 26.41 14.15
C CYS A 20 -19.57 26.74 14.68
N THR A 21 -20.40 25.72 14.88
CA THR A 21 -21.74 25.90 15.46
C THR A 21 -21.64 25.90 16.98
N SER A 22 -22.33 26.84 17.65
CA SER A 22 -22.34 26.91 19.11
C SER A 22 -22.74 25.58 19.75
N GLY A 23 -21.89 25.03 20.64
CA GLY A 23 -22.05 23.71 21.24
C GLY A 23 -21.42 22.54 20.49
N SER A 24 -20.83 22.75 19.30
CA SER A 24 -20.02 21.72 18.62
C SER A 24 -18.61 21.58 19.23
N SER A 25 -18.01 20.40 19.09
CA SER A 25 -16.62 20.10 19.47
C SER A 25 -15.61 21.16 18.99
N PHE A 26 -15.73 21.60 17.73
CA PHE A 26 -14.89 22.66 17.17
C PHE A 26 -14.97 24.00 17.92
N CYS A 27 -16.10 24.32 18.57
CA CYS A 27 -16.25 25.55 19.36
C CYS A 27 -15.72 25.43 20.79
N ASN A 28 -15.22 24.26 21.21
CA ASN A 28 -14.39 24.14 22.40
C ASN A 28 -12.97 24.63 22.09
N ASP A 29 -12.39 25.45 22.96
CA ASP A 29 -11.06 26.04 22.76
C ASP A 29 -9.91 25.13 23.19
N ASP A 30 -10.19 24.16 24.06
CA ASP A 30 -9.22 23.20 24.59
C ASP A 30 -9.24 21.85 23.84
N GLN A 31 -10.03 21.71 22.77
CA GLN A 31 -10.20 20.45 22.03
C GLN A 31 -9.40 20.47 20.70
N PRO A 32 -8.35 19.63 20.57
CA PRO A 32 -7.58 19.54 19.34
C PRO A 32 -8.37 18.84 18.23
N PHE A 33 -8.03 19.17 16.97
CA PHE A 33 -8.74 18.71 15.78
C PHE A 33 -7.81 18.15 14.69
N VAL A 34 -8.41 17.45 13.73
CA VAL A 34 -7.75 16.86 12.55
C VAL A 34 -7.89 17.82 11.37
N VAL A 35 -6.86 17.95 10.53
CA VAL A 35 -6.95 18.59 9.21
C VAL A 35 -6.72 17.54 8.13
N THR A 36 -7.68 17.44 7.20
CA THR A 36 -7.60 16.52 6.05
C THR A 36 -7.64 17.34 4.76
N VAL A 37 -6.63 17.18 3.91
CA VAL A 37 -6.53 17.86 2.60
C VAL A 37 -6.81 16.86 1.49
N THR A 38 -7.68 17.21 0.54
CA THR A 38 -8.01 16.41 -0.64
C THR A 38 -7.84 17.22 -1.93
N GLY A 39 -7.45 16.56 -3.03
CA GLY A 39 -7.29 17.18 -4.35
C GLY A 39 -5.84 17.45 -4.76
N SER A 40 -5.67 18.23 -5.83
CA SER A 40 -4.41 18.34 -6.59
C SER A 40 -3.63 19.65 -6.37
N HIS A 41 -4.04 20.48 -5.42
CA HIS A 41 -3.55 21.85 -5.24
C HIS A 41 -2.90 22.08 -3.88
N ASP A 42 -1.92 22.99 -3.83
CA ASP A 42 -1.17 23.26 -2.60
C ASP A 42 -2.03 23.92 -1.51
N VAL A 43 -1.85 23.49 -0.27
CA VAL A 43 -2.48 24.05 0.94
C VAL A 43 -1.41 24.48 1.94
N PHE A 44 -1.55 25.67 2.49
CA PHE A 44 -0.62 26.25 3.46
C PHE A 44 -1.36 26.52 4.77
N LEU A 45 -1.05 25.75 5.82
CA LEU A 45 -1.59 25.90 7.15
C LEU A 45 -0.65 26.79 7.98
N ARG A 46 -1.17 27.87 8.55
CA ARG A 46 -0.42 28.79 9.44
C ARG A 46 -1.31 29.32 10.56
N TYR A 47 -0.69 29.68 11.69
CA TYR A 47 -1.38 30.34 12.81
C TYR A 47 -1.18 31.87 12.76
N GLU A 48 -2.23 32.65 13.04
CA GLU A 48 -2.12 34.07 13.37
C GLU A 48 -3.08 34.46 14.51
N ASP A 49 -2.57 35.17 15.52
CA ASP A 49 -3.42 35.85 16.50
C ASP A 49 -3.95 37.16 15.90
N LEU A 50 -5.13 37.08 15.28
CA LEU A 50 -5.78 38.23 14.63
C LEU A 50 -6.73 39.01 15.56
N GLY A 51 -6.78 38.69 16.85
CA GLY A 51 -7.74 39.27 17.80
C GLY A 51 -9.19 38.84 17.50
N ARG A 52 -9.70 37.85 18.25
CA ARG A 52 -11.01 37.23 18.02
C ARG A 52 -12.16 38.25 17.91
N ARG A 53 -12.96 38.15 16.83
CA ARG A 53 -14.30 38.78 16.73
C ARG A 53 -15.44 37.90 17.28
N GLY A 54 -15.12 36.71 17.81
CA GLY A 54 -16.05 35.83 18.50
C GLY A 54 -15.40 34.48 18.85
N ASN A 55 -16.13 33.63 19.59
CA ASN A 55 -15.68 32.28 19.94
C ASN A 55 -16.02 31.22 18.86
N ALA A 56 -16.58 31.64 17.72
CA ALA A 56 -17.04 30.74 16.66
C ALA A 56 -16.04 30.59 15.49
N ASP A 57 -15.07 31.50 15.35
CA ASP A 57 -14.16 31.51 14.20
C ASP A 57 -13.03 30.48 14.39
N VAL A 58 -12.98 29.44 13.57
CA VAL A 58 -11.96 28.37 13.62
C VAL A 58 -10.75 28.73 12.75
N ALA A 59 -11.02 29.16 11.51
CA ALA A 59 -10.00 29.45 10.50
C ALA A 59 -10.46 30.56 9.53
N ARG A 60 -9.53 31.15 8.79
CA ARG A 60 -9.77 32.02 7.63
C ARG A 60 -9.01 31.49 6.42
N MET A 61 -9.66 31.39 5.27
CA MET A 61 -9.13 30.73 4.08
C MET A 61 -9.19 31.63 2.85
N ARG A 62 -8.21 31.51 1.95
CA ARG A 62 -8.16 32.30 0.71
C ARG A 62 -7.52 31.49 -0.41
N VAL A 63 -8.18 31.41 -1.57
CA VAL A 63 -7.54 30.93 -2.80
C VAL A 63 -6.63 32.03 -3.35
N ILE A 64 -5.37 31.69 -3.59
CA ILE A 64 -4.39 32.48 -4.31
C ILE A 64 -4.30 31.91 -5.72
N SER A 65 -5.01 32.54 -6.67
CA SER A 65 -5.02 32.20 -8.09
C SER A 65 -4.73 33.43 -8.97
N SER A 66 -4.45 33.21 -10.24
CA SER A 66 -4.35 34.25 -11.27
C SER A 66 -5.70 34.65 -11.89
N SER A 67 -6.79 34.03 -11.41
CA SER A 67 -8.16 34.15 -11.90
C SER A 67 -9.03 34.98 -10.94
N SER A 68 -10.05 35.66 -11.46
CA SER A 68 -10.98 36.48 -10.66
C SER A 68 -12.17 35.69 -10.06
N SER A 69 -12.09 34.36 -10.04
CA SER A 69 -13.14 33.41 -9.63
C SER A 69 -13.01 32.83 -8.21
N SER A 70 -12.02 33.30 -7.45
CA SER A 70 -11.42 32.69 -6.24
C SER A 70 -12.32 32.28 -5.06
N LEU A 71 -13.62 32.63 -5.07
CA LEU A 71 -14.57 32.25 -4.01
C LEU A 71 -15.41 31.00 -4.32
N ARG A 72 -15.41 30.50 -5.57
CA ARG A 72 -16.15 29.27 -5.94
C ARG A 72 -15.26 28.01 -5.98
N SER A 73 -13.95 28.19 -5.82
CA SER A 73 -12.95 27.16 -6.07
C SER A 73 -12.50 26.37 -4.85
N MET A 74 -12.75 26.86 -3.63
CA MET A 74 -12.40 26.15 -2.39
C MET A 74 -13.61 25.53 -1.69
N THR A 75 -13.38 24.37 -1.08
CA THR A 75 -14.33 23.68 -0.19
C THR A 75 -13.68 23.50 1.18
N ALA A 76 -14.43 23.82 2.24
CA ALA A 76 -14.08 23.42 3.60
C ALA A 76 -15.30 22.89 4.32
N GLN A 77 -15.13 21.78 5.03
CA GLN A 77 -16.20 21.15 5.79
C GLN A 77 -15.74 20.90 7.23
N LEU A 78 -16.60 21.26 8.18
CA LEU A 78 -16.50 20.83 9.57
C LEU A 78 -17.36 19.57 9.72
N ILE A 79 -16.71 18.44 9.95
CA ILE A 79 -17.34 17.16 10.25
C ILE A 79 -16.79 16.61 11.57
N GLU A 80 -17.60 15.85 12.29
CA GLU A 80 -17.17 15.15 13.51
C GLU A 80 -17.22 13.66 13.22
N ILE A 81 -16.08 13.00 13.39
CA ILE A 81 -15.92 11.56 13.15
C ILE A 81 -15.48 10.96 14.48
N ASP A 82 -16.36 10.14 15.07
CA ASP A 82 -16.11 9.42 16.32
C ASP A 82 -15.64 10.31 17.49
N GLY A 83 -16.27 11.49 17.61
CA GLY A 83 -15.96 12.50 18.62
C GLY A 83 -14.71 13.35 18.31
N LEU A 84 -14.00 13.08 17.22
CA LEU A 84 -12.90 13.90 16.73
C LEU A 84 -13.42 14.95 15.73
N PRO A 85 -13.24 16.25 16.00
CA PRO A 85 -13.44 17.29 15.00
C PRO A 85 -12.43 17.16 13.85
N VAL A 86 -12.92 17.15 12.60
CA VAL A 86 -12.13 17.07 11.37
C VAL A 86 -12.46 18.25 10.43
N LEU A 87 -11.48 19.13 10.20
CA LEU A 87 -11.53 20.17 9.17
C LEU A 87 -11.05 19.57 7.84
N GLN A 88 -11.99 19.22 6.96
CA GLN A 88 -11.69 18.80 5.60
C GLN A 88 -11.53 20.01 4.68
N LEU A 89 -10.50 20.00 3.82
CA LEU A 89 -10.10 21.10 2.93
C LEU A 89 -9.86 20.60 1.51
N SER A 90 -10.29 21.36 0.51
CA SER A 90 -9.96 21.12 -0.89
C SER A 90 -10.02 22.43 -1.72
N THR A 91 -9.31 22.48 -2.85
CA THR A 91 -9.51 23.52 -3.87
C THR A 91 -9.36 22.95 -5.29
N ILE A 92 -10.18 23.44 -6.22
CA ILE A 92 -10.16 23.09 -7.65
C ILE A 92 -9.34 24.07 -8.50
N GLU A 93 -8.84 25.17 -7.93
CA GLU A 93 -7.85 26.05 -8.58
C GLU A 93 -6.91 26.71 -7.55
N GLY A 94 -5.73 27.13 -8.01
CA GLY A 94 -4.81 27.98 -7.25
C GLY A 94 -4.11 27.29 -6.07
N LYS A 95 -3.65 28.09 -5.10
CA LYS A 95 -3.09 27.64 -3.80
C LYS A 95 -4.03 28.07 -2.68
N LEU A 96 -4.27 27.23 -1.68
CA LEU A 96 -5.15 27.52 -0.55
C LEU A 96 -4.34 28.00 0.67
N ASP A 97 -4.50 29.27 1.03
CA ASP A 97 -3.92 29.90 2.22
C ASP A 97 -4.88 29.78 3.40
N VAL A 98 -4.50 29.06 4.46
CA VAL A 98 -5.35 28.73 5.62
C VAL A 98 -4.74 29.25 6.91
N VAL A 99 -5.40 30.25 7.49
CA VAL A 99 -5.03 30.89 8.75
C VAL A 99 -5.88 30.30 9.87
N LEU A 100 -5.29 29.47 10.71
CA LEU A 100 -5.92 28.99 11.93
C LEU A 100 -5.89 30.09 13.00
N LEU A 101 -7.01 30.26 13.70
CA LEU A 101 -7.19 31.34 14.68
C LEU A 101 -6.93 30.88 16.13
N ARG A 102 -6.39 29.66 16.28
CA ARG A 102 -6.06 29.05 17.58
C ARG A 102 -4.73 28.31 17.49
N LYS A 103 -3.87 28.58 18.47
CA LYS A 103 -2.50 28.05 18.56
C LYS A 103 -2.49 26.60 19.01
N ALA A 104 -1.65 25.81 18.35
CA ALA A 104 -1.28 24.44 18.71
C ALA A 104 -2.49 23.50 18.91
N GLN A 105 -3.45 23.53 17.98
CA GLN A 105 -4.69 22.74 18.05
C GLN A 105 -4.75 21.56 17.07
N VAL A 106 -3.88 21.50 16.06
CA VAL A 106 -3.95 20.43 15.06
C VAL A 106 -3.20 19.20 15.57
N GLN A 107 -3.94 18.19 16.04
CA GLN A 107 -3.37 16.90 16.47
C GLN A 107 -3.02 15.99 15.30
N ARG A 108 -3.65 16.19 14.13
CA ARG A 108 -3.42 15.31 12.97
C ARG A 108 -3.49 16.09 11.66
N VAL A 109 -2.56 15.85 10.75
CA VAL A 109 -2.60 16.35 9.36
C VAL A 109 -2.53 15.17 8.40
N ILE A 110 -3.49 15.09 7.48
CA ILE A 110 -3.58 14.03 6.48
C ILE A 110 -3.71 14.68 5.10
N ASN A 111 -2.70 14.50 4.24
CA ASN A 111 -2.80 14.83 2.82
C ASN A 111 -3.23 13.57 2.06
N GLN A 112 -4.46 13.57 1.52
CA GLN A 112 -5.01 12.50 0.69
C GLN A 112 -4.98 12.85 -0.81
N GLY A 113 -4.11 13.79 -1.20
CA GLY A 113 -4.10 14.41 -2.52
C GLY A 113 -2.80 14.23 -3.31
N SER A 114 -2.67 15.04 -4.36
CA SER A 114 -1.42 15.23 -5.13
C SER A 114 -0.83 16.63 -4.99
N GLY A 115 -1.53 17.56 -4.32
CA GLY A 115 -1.02 18.89 -4.00
C GLY A 115 -0.15 18.89 -2.73
N LEU A 116 0.67 19.92 -2.54
CA LEU A 116 1.57 20.02 -1.39
C LEU A 116 0.89 20.62 -0.15
N VAL A 117 1.10 20.05 1.03
CA VAL A 117 0.67 20.64 2.31
C VAL A 117 1.89 21.20 3.06
N SER A 118 1.91 22.51 3.31
CA SER A 118 2.94 23.16 4.13
C SER A 118 2.34 23.60 5.47
N VAL A 119 2.96 23.22 6.59
CA VAL A 119 2.48 23.44 7.96
C VAL A 119 3.50 24.27 8.72
N ALA A 120 3.14 25.52 8.99
CA ALA A 120 4.00 26.47 9.68
C ALA A 120 4.00 26.29 11.22
N ASP A 121 4.84 27.07 11.89
CA ASP A 121 4.89 27.21 13.34
C ASP A 121 3.51 27.43 13.97
N ASP A 122 3.38 27.01 15.24
CA ASP A 122 2.20 27.20 16.09
C ASP A 122 0.88 26.58 15.59
N VAL A 123 0.88 25.77 14.53
CA VAL A 123 -0.30 25.03 14.04
C VAL A 123 -0.55 23.73 14.82
N LEU A 124 0.48 22.88 14.93
CA LEU A 124 0.36 21.54 15.50
C LEU A 124 0.34 21.55 17.03
N VAL A 125 -0.32 20.56 17.64
CA VAL A 125 -0.20 20.30 19.08
C VAL A 125 1.27 20.09 19.46
N ASN A 126 1.69 20.70 20.57
CA ASN A 126 3.04 20.54 21.10
C ASN A 126 3.08 19.70 22.41
N SER A 127 1.93 19.32 22.95
CA SER A 127 1.79 18.27 23.96
C SER A 127 0.43 17.58 23.85
N GLY A 128 0.31 16.36 24.42
CA GLY A 128 -0.92 15.59 24.40
C GLY A 128 -0.71 14.10 24.08
N PRO A 129 -1.80 13.32 23.93
CA PRO A 129 -1.71 11.87 23.77
C PRO A 129 -1.17 11.42 22.41
N SER A 130 -1.32 12.21 21.34
CA SER A 130 -0.68 11.90 20.05
C SER A 130 -0.53 13.12 19.14
N LEU A 131 0.38 13.02 18.18
CA LEU A 131 0.46 13.82 16.97
C LEU A 131 0.68 12.88 15.79
N ALA A 132 -0.18 12.94 14.76
CA ALA A 132 -0.03 12.09 13.57
C ALA A 132 0.01 12.88 12.26
N LEU A 133 1.02 12.64 11.43
CA LEU A 133 1.24 13.32 10.15
C LEU A 133 1.30 12.29 9.02
N ALA A 134 0.49 12.47 7.98
CA ALA A 134 0.34 11.49 6.92
C ALA A 134 0.32 12.11 5.50
N SER A 135 1.08 11.53 4.58
CA SER A 135 0.90 11.66 3.13
C SER A 135 0.35 10.34 2.58
N ILE A 136 -0.83 10.39 1.95
CA ILE A 136 -1.58 9.23 1.44
C ILE A 136 -1.97 9.53 -0.01
N GLY A 137 -1.07 9.24 -0.95
CA GLY A 137 -1.16 9.66 -2.34
C GLY A 137 0.20 10.09 -2.89
N SER A 138 0.23 11.17 -3.65
CA SER A 138 1.45 11.71 -4.27
C SER A 138 1.81 13.13 -3.79
N GLY A 139 0.99 13.74 -2.94
CA GLY A 139 1.19 15.10 -2.43
C GLY A 139 2.16 15.14 -1.24
N ASP A 140 3.13 16.03 -1.30
CA ASP A 140 4.08 16.23 -0.21
C ASP A 140 3.43 16.85 1.04
N VAL A 141 4.06 16.66 2.20
CA VAL A 141 3.74 17.28 3.48
C VAL A 141 5.02 17.82 4.10
N PHE A 142 5.11 19.13 4.25
CA PHE A 142 6.21 19.84 4.90
C PHE A 142 5.75 20.42 6.22
N VAL A 143 6.49 20.17 7.31
CA VAL A 143 6.17 20.66 8.65
C VAL A 143 7.36 21.39 9.26
N THR A 144 7.11 22.56 9.86
CA THR A 144 8.09 23.31 10.67
C THR A 144 7.52 23.62 12.04
N SER A 145 8.26 23.29 13.11
CA SER A 145 7.93 23.73 14.48
C SER A 145 9.17 24.11 15.28
N THR A 146 9.20 25.35 15.75
CA THR A 146 10.17 25.86 16.73
C THR A 146 9.82 25.50 18.17
N ALA A 147 8.58 25.09 18.45
CA ALA A 147 8.16 24.61 19.76
C ALA A 147 8.65 23.17 20.02
N THR A 148 9.09 22.88 21.25
CA THR A 148 9.42 21.51 21.68
C THR A 148 8.19 20.63 21.66
N LEU A 149 8.24 19.49 20.96
CA LEU A 149 7.17 18.50 20.99
C LEU A 149 7.28 17.60 22.23
N ARG A 150 6.16 17.42 22.95
CA ARG A 150 6.01 16.58 24.15
C ARG A 150 4.70 15.78 24.11
N VAL A 151 4.56 14.95 23.09
CA VAL A 151 3.42 14.04 22.91
C VAL A 151 3.78 12.62 23.34
N GLU A 152 2.80 11.82 23.76
CA GLU A 152 3.03 10.40 24.09
C GLU A 152 3.44 9.61 22.83
N GLU A 153 2.67 9.76 21.74
CA GLU A 153 2.95 9.12 20.44
C GLU A 153 3.11 10.16 19.31
N LEU A 154 4.21 10.11 18.57
CA LEU A 154 4.41 10.80 17.30
C LEU A 154 4.44 9.78 16.16
N THR A 155 3.38 9.73 15.36
CA THR A 155 3.27 8.81 14.21
C THR A 155 3.40 9.57 12.88
N LEU A 156 4.36 9.15 12.05
CA LEU A 156 4.61 9.68 10.71
C LEU A 156 4.30 8.58 9.69
N THR A 157 3.47 8.87 8.67
CA THR A 157 3.08 7.88 7.66
C THR A 157 3.24 8.42 6.24
N THR A 158 3.85 7.63 5.35
CA THR A 158 3.70 7.78 3.90
C THR A 158 3.04 6.54 3.31
N GLN A 159 2.14 6.74 2.35
CA GLN A 159 1.49 5.67 1.59
C GLN A 159 1.26 6.16 0.15
N GLY A 160 2.05 5.64 -0.79
CA GLY A 160 2.03 6.09 -2.19
C GLY A 160 3.41 6.59 -2.63
N SER A 161 3.51 7.85 -3.05
CA SER A 161 4.74 8.47 -3.57
C SER A 161 5.04 9.88 -3.06
N GLY A 162 4.22 10.44 -2.17
CA GLY A 162 4.45 11.76 -1.59
C GLY A 162 5.48 11.73 -0.45
N ARG A 163 6.21 12.83 -0.25
CA ARG A 163 7.21 12.99 0.82
C ARG A 163 6.64 13.64 2.06
N LEU A 164 7.05 13.17 3.24
CA LEU A 164 6.76 13.77 4.54
C LEU A 164 8.06 14.31 5.17
N GLN A 165 8.28 15.63 5.14
CA GLN A 165 9.45 16.28 5.75
C GLN A 165 9.06 17.07 7.00
N VAL A 166 9.51 16.62 8.17
CA VAL A 166 9.26 17.23 9.48
C VAL A 166 10.53 17.89 10.00
N ALA A 167 10.50 19.20 10.27
CA ALA A 167 11.61 19.97 10.82
C ALA A 167 11.23 20.60 12.17
N VAL A 168 11.85 20.11 13.24
CA VAL A 168 11.53 20.48 14.63
C VAL A 168 12.75 21.02 15.37
N SER A 169 12.52 21.87 16.38
CA SER A 169 13.60 22.34 17.24
C SER A 169 14.18 21.21 18.07
N THR A 170 13.33 20.51 18.81
CA THR A 170 13.62 19.38 19.72
C THR A 170 12.31 18.61 20.01
N PHE A 171 12.39 17.30 20.27
CA PHE A 171 11.27 16.48 20.69
C PHE A 171 11.61 15.58 21.89
N HIS A 172 10.61 15.33 22.74
CA HIS A 172 10.65 14.30 23.78
C HIS A 172 9.32 13.54 23.74
N VAL A 173 9.30 12.32 23.21
CA VAL A 173 8.06 11.55 22.98
C VAL A 173 8.24 10.10 23.41
N HIS A 174 7.28 9.47 24.09
CA HIS A 174 7.48 8.09 24.54
C HIS A 174 7.58 7.11 23.35
N ALA A 175 6.83 7.34 22.28
CA ALA A 175 6.95 6.60 21.03
C ALA A 175 7.07 7.52 19.80
N LEU A 176 8.09 7.30 18.97
CA LEU A 176 8.22 7.86 17.62
C LEU A 176 8.12 6.73 16.60
N THR A 177 7.04 6.68 15.84
CA THR A 177 6.81 5.64 14.83
C THR A 177 6.77 6.22 13.43
N VAL A 178 7.62 5.73 12.53
CA VAL A 178 7.67 6.10 11.12
C VAL A 178 7.24 4.91 10.27
N LYS A 179 6.23 5.08 9.42
CA LYS A 179 5.66 4.01 8.58
C LYS A 179 5.68 4.44 7.12
N ILE A 180 6.41 3.70 6.28
CA ILE A 180 6.53 3.95 4.85
C ILE A 180 5.91 2.78 4.09
N TYR A 181 4.92 3.08 3.26
CA TYR A 181 4.25 2.11 2.38
C TYR A 181 4.37 2.55 0.92
N ALA A 182 4.76 1.60 0.05
CA ALA A 182 5.17 1.85 -1.34
C ALA A 182 6.43 2.72 -1.43
N SER A 183 6.37 3.95 -1.95
CA SER A 183 7.53 4.69 -2.46
C SER A 183 7.62 6.16 -2.01
N GLY A 184 6.95 6.54 -0.92
CA GLY A 184 7.01 7.90 -0.36
C GLY A 184 8.04 8.04 0.77
N ASP A 185 8.86 9.09 0.76
CA ASP A 185 9.93 9.30 1.75
C ASP A 185 9.45 9.94 3.06
N ALA A 186 10.01 9.55 4.21
CA ALA A 186 9.79 10.22 5.49
C ALA A 186 11.10 10.73 6.11
N THR A 187 11.23 12.05 6.25
CA THR A 187 12.45 12.70 6.76
C THR A 187 12.16 13.56 7.99
N VAL A 188 12.91 13.36 9.07
CA VAL A 188 12.80 14.14 10.32
C VAL A 188 14.13 14.86 10.59
N PHE A 189 14.05 16.16 10.86
CA PHE A 189 15.19 17.00 11.25
C PHE A 189 14.98 17.57 12.65
N ALA A 190 15.81 17.18 13.61
CA ALA A 190 15.91 17.82 14.93
C ALA A 190 17.12 18.77 14.98
N THR A 191 16.91 20.02 15.42
CA THR A 191 18.03 20.99 15.50
C THR A 191 18.79 20.95 16.84
N SER A 192 18.24 20.28 17.84
CA SER A 192 18.74 20.22 19.22
C SER A 192 18.41 18.85 19.83
N ALA A 193 19.01 18.56 20.99
CA ALA A 193 18.89 17.26 21.65
C ALA A 193 17.42 16.82 21.80
N SER A 194 17.16 15.56 21.47
CA SER A 194 15.81 14.97 21.43
C SER A 194 15.85 13.53 21.95
N SER A 195 14.74 13.02 22.47
CA SER A 195 14.69 11.70 23.11
C SER A 195 13.38 10.95 22.85
N THR A 196 13.43 9.62 22.77
CA THR A 196 12.23 8.79 22.69
C THR A 196 12.43 7.36 23.20
N ASP A 197 11.59 6.90 24.13
CA ASP A 197 11.70 5.57 24.74
C ASP A 197 11.59 4.45 23.68
N SER A 198 10.78 4.66 22.62
CA SER A 198 10.68 3.74 21.49
C SER A 198 10.66 4.44 20.14
N LEU A 199 11.74 4.26 19.37
CA LEU A 199 11.85 4.65 17.97
C LEU A 199 11.60 3.43 17.08
N SER A 200 10.51 3.44 16.32
CA SER A 200 10.15 2.39 15.35
C SER A 200 10.13 2.94 13.94
N LEU A 201 10.84 2.28 13.01
CA LEU A 201 10.80 2.57 11.57
C LEU A 201 10.35 1.31 10.82
N ALA A 202 9.16 1.35 10.23
CA ALA A 202 8.61 0.27 9.42
C ALA A 202 8.57 0.70 7.94
N ILE A 203 9.35 0.05 7.09
CA ILE A 203 9.48 0.36 5.66
C ILE A 203 9.00 -0.84 4.85
N GLN A 204 7.99 -0.65 4.00
CA GLN A 204 7.38 -1.70 3.18
C GLN A 204 7.24 -1.22 1.73
N GLY A 205 8.28 -1.45 0.93
CA GLY A 205 8.38 -1.00 -0.46
C GLY A 205 9.76 -0.50 -0.84
N SER A 206 9.85 0.74 -1.33
CA SER A 206 11.06 1.38 -1.88
C SER A 206 11.25 2.85 -1.48
N GLY A 207 10.39 3.41 -0.62
CA GLY A 207 10.58 4.77 -0.07
C GLY A 207 11.53 4.76 1.12
N SER A 208 12.24 5.86 1.38
CA SER A 208 13.31 5.88 2.39
C SER A 208 12.95 6.68 3.64
N ALA A 209 13.42 6.20 4.80
CA ALA A 209 13.28 6.87 6.09
C ALA A 209 14.59 7.52 6.53
N CYS A 210 14.56 8.75 7.05
CA CYS A 210 15.78 9.43 7.45
C CYS A 210 15.58 10.36 8.65
N LEU A 211 16.26 10.08 9.77
CA LEU A 211 16.24 10.86 11.00
C LEU A 211 17.60 11.53 11.23
N ASP A 212 17.65 12.85 11.05
CA ASP A 212 18.83 13.71 11.27
C ASP A 212 18.67 14.50 12.57
N SER A 213 19.57 14.31 13.53
CA SER A 213 19.72 15.18 14.70
C SER A 213 21.01 15.99 14.60
N LYS A 214 20.92 17.31 14.76
CA LYS A 214 22.09 18.20 14.87
C LYS A 214 22.77 18.19 16.23
N SER A 215 22.27 17.35 17.13
CA SER A 215 22.76 17.12 18.49
C SER A 215 22.57 15.63 18.79
N SER A 216 22.44 15.24 20.05
CA SER A 216 22.15 13.83 20.37
C SER A 216 20.69 13.46 20.09
N LEU A 217 20.47 12.21 19.69
CA LEU A 217 19.18 11.51 19.74
C LEU A 217 19.31 10.34 20.72
N GLU A 218 18.53 10.33 21.81
CA GLU A 218 18.56 9.26 22.82
C GLU A 218 17.34 8.35 22.71
N SER A 219 17.49 7.02 22.84
CA SER A 219 16.33 6.10 22.83
C SER A 219 16.54 4.79 23.59
N ASP A 220 15.57 4.34 24.39
CA ASP A 220 15.68 3.04 25.07
C ASP A 220 15.55 1.85 24.10
N THR A 221 14.76 2.01 23.03
CA THR A 221 14.52 0.97 22.03
C THR A 221 14.43 1.52 20.61
N LEU A 222 15.37 1.09 19.77
CA LEU A 222 15.29 1.26 18.31
C LEU A 222 14.80 -0.05 17.67
N THR A 223 13.76 0.05 16.83
CA THR A 223 13.26 -1.06 16.00
C THR A 223 13.22 -0.62 14.54
N ILE A 224 13.82 -1.38 13.63
CA ILE A 224 13.74 -1.14 12.18
C ILE A 224 13.27 -2.42 11.49
N ASP A 225 12.08 -2.37 10.90
CA ASP A 225 11.48 -3.46 10.11
C ASP A 225 11.42 -3.04 8.63
N ALA A 226 12.36 -3.50 7.82
CA ALA A 226 12.53 -3.08 6.43
C ALA A 226 12.30 -4.23 5.43
N ILE A 227 11.19 -4.17 4.68
CA ILE A 227 10.80 -5.18 3.68
C ILE A 227 10.80 -4.54 2.29
N GLY A 228 11.67 -5.02 1.41
CA GLY A 228 11.87 -4.50 0.05
C GLY A 228 13.23 -3.82 -0.15
N SER A 229 13.22 -2.61 -0.72
CA SER A 229 14.42 -1.89 -1.19
C SER A 229 14.46 -0.41 -0.78
N GLY A 230 13.70 -0.02 0.24
CA GLY A 230 13.79 1.32 0.84
C GLY A 230 14.93 1.39 1.86
N ASP A 231 15.57 2.55 1.95
CA ASP A 231 16.71 2.78 2.84
C ASP A 231 16.26 3.39 4.18
N ALA A 232 17.04 3.17 5.25
CA ALA A 232 16.85 3.84 6.53
C ALA A 232 18.17 4.48 7.01
N SER A 233 18.11 5.73 7.48
CA SER A 233 19.21 6.35 8.23
C SER A 233 18.73 6.93 9.56
N VAL A 234 19.49 6.71 10.63
CA VAL A 234 19.27 7.34 11.95
C VAL A 234 20.60 7.82 12.53
N GLY A 235 20.75 9.14 12.69
CA GLY A 235 21.99 9.74 13.22
C GLY A 235 22.11 11.24 12.92
N PRO A 236 23.31 11.77 12.62
CA PRO A 236 24.62 11.12 12.71
C PRO A 236 25.17 11.01 14.15
N TRP A 237 24.41 11.45 15.17
CA TRP A 237 24.78 11.37 16.59
C TRP A 237 23.60 10.95 17.47
N GLY A 238 23.77 9.89 18.26
CA GLY A 238 22.83 9.48 19.30
C GLY A 238 23.29 8.24 20.08
N SER A 239 22.46 7.76 21.00
CA SER A 239 22.71 6.51 21.75
C SER A 239 21.44 5.70 22.02
N CYS A 240 21.58 4.39 22.28
CA CYS A 240 20.44 3.55 22.64
C CYS A 240 20.75 2.35 23.56
N ASP A 241 19.78 1.86 24.32
CA ASP A 241 19.95 0.65 25.15
C ASP A 241 19.91 -0.63 24.29
N ARG A 242 18.93 -0.71 23.38
CA ARG A 242 18.70 -1.86 22.49
C ARG A 242 18.28 -1.43 21.09
N ALA A 243 18.92 -2.01 20.08
CA ALA A 243 18.48 -1.95 18.68
C ALA A 243 18.11 -3.34 18.15
N THR A 244 16.96 -3.45 17.50
CA THR A 244 16.51 -4.65 16.79
C THR A 244 16.22 -4.28 15.32
N LEU A 245 16.96 -4.88 14.40
CA LEU A 245 16.82 -4.64 12.97
C LEU A 245 16.39 -5.95 12.29
N SER A 246 15.29 -5.90 11.54
CA SER A 246 14.81 -7.00 10.69
C SER A 246 14.72 -6.50 9.25
N ILE A 247 15.54 -7.06 8.36
CA ILE A 247 15.63 -6.65 6.96
C ILE A 247 15.30 -7.84 6.06
N ALA A 248 14.29 -7.71 5.21
CA ALA A 248 13.94 -8.68 4.18
C ALA A 248 13.98 -8.01 2.79
N GLY A 249 15.14 -8.05 2.13
CA GLY A 249 15.31 -7.47 0.79
C GLY A 249 16.71 -6.93 0.47
N SER A 250 16.81 -5.67 0.05
CA SER A 250 18.03 -5.09 -0.56
C SER A 250 18.27 -3.59 -0.30
N GLY A 251 17.54 -2.96 0.62
CA GLY A 251 17.81 -1.58 1.06
C GLY A 251 19.04 -1.46 1.96
N VAL A 252 19.53 -0.23 2.14
CA VAL A 252 20.65 0.11 3.04
C VAL A 252 20.14 0.66 4.37
N ILE A 253 20.60 0.09 5.48
CA ILE A 253 20.20 0.51 6.83
C ILE A 253 21.42 1.07 7.57
N ASP A 254 21.56 2.39 7.59
CA ASP A 254 22.60 3.10 8.32
C ASP A 254 22.10 3.56 9.70
N VAL A 255 22.50 2.81 10.73
CA VAL A 255 22.38 3.20 12.13
C VAL A 255 23.75 3.40 12.78
N GLY A 256 24.81 3.56 11.98
CA GLY A 256 26.17 3.73 12.48
C GLY A 256 26.41 5.07 13.20
N GLY A 257 25.41 5.96 13.25
CA GLY A 257 25.37 7.18 14.07
C GLY A 257 24.74 7.01 15.46
N MET A 258 24.04 5.90 15.73
CA MET A 258 23.44 5.60 17.04
C MET A 258 24.31 4.59 17.79
N LYS A 259 24.94 5.05 18.88
CA LYS A 259 25.76 4.19 19.74
C LYS A 259 24.88 3.38 20.68
N CYS A 260 24.59 2.13 20.32
CA CYS A 260 23.69 1.25 21.03
C CYS A 260 24.41 0.18 21.87
N ASP A 261 23.95 -0.11 23.08
CA ASP A 261 24.62 -1.08 23.95
C ASP A 261 24.42 -2.54 23.49
N ASN A 262 23.21 -2.90 23.10
CA ASN A 262 22.88 -4.23 22.56
C ASN A 262 22.23 -4.09 21.18
N VAL A 263 22.72 -4.84 20.19
CA VAL A 263 22.22 -4.80 18.81
C VAL A 263 21.93 -6.22 18.33
N ASN A 264 20.72 -6.46 17.81
CA ASN A 264 20.35 -7.68 17.12
C ASN A 264 19.93 -7.36 15.67
N VAL A 265 20.54 -8.04 14.70
CA VAL A 265 20.25 -7.89 13.27
C VAL A 265 19.88 -9.24 12.66
N ASP A 266 18.70 -9.32 12.05
CA ASP A 266 18.31 -10.39 11.12
C ASP A 266 18.21 -9.80 9.70
N LEU A 267 19.09 -10.24 8.80
CA LEU A 267 19.26 -9.69 7.45
C LEU A 267 19.08 -10.81 6.42
N LEU A 268 17.89 -10.87 5.83
CA LEU A 268 17.49 -11.82 4.80
C LEU A 268 17.54 -11.14 3.41
N GLY A 269 18.64 -11.33 2.67
CA GLY A 269 18.73 -10.88 1.28
C GLY A 269 20.11 -10.35 0.85
N SER A 270 20.16 -9.10 0.39
CA SER A 270 21.34 -8.47 -0.23
C SER A 270 21.49 -6.98 0.11
N GLY A 271 20.84 -6.51 1.18
CA GLY A 271 21.04 -5.17 1.71
C GLY A 271 22.32 -5.07 2.55
N ASP A 272 22.80 -3.85 2.77
CA ASP A 272 23.95 -3.58 3.62
C ASP A 272 23.48 -2.85 4.89
N VAL A 273 23.96 -3.30 6.06
CA VAL A 273 23.53 -2.81 7.38
C VAL A 273 24.74 -2.30 8.16
N ILE A 274 24.69 -1.07 8.63
CA ILE A 274 25.75 -0.44 9.44
C ILE A 274 25.18 -0.10 10.81
N VAL A 275 25.84 -0.54 11.88
CA VAL A 275 25.40 -0.32 13.28
C VAL A 275 26.56 0.15 14.16
N GLN A 276 26.29 0.61 15.38
CA GLN A 276 27.33 0.84 16.39
C GLN A 276 26.94 0.17 17.72
N ALA A 277 27.39 -1.06 17.94
CA ALA A 277 27.22 -1.82 19.17
C ALA A 277 28.33 -1.54 20.21
N THR A 278 28.04 -1.63 21.51
CA THR A 278 29.07 -1.52 22.58
C THR A 278 29.33 -2.84 23.32
N ASP A 279 28.29 -3.54 23.75
CA ASP A 279 28.39 -4.75 24.57
C ASP A 279 28.11 -5.99 23.74
N THR A 280 26.94 -6.06 23.09
CA THR A 280 26.55 -7.21 22.26
C THR A 280 26.14 -6.82 20.84
N LEU A 281 26.64 -7.58 19.86
CA LEU A 281 26.17 -7.59 18.48
C LEU A 281 25.80 -9.02 18.09
N SER A 282 24.51 -9.31 18.05
CA SER A 282 23.97 -10.52 17.42
C SER A 282 23.70 -10.25 15.94
N GLY A 283 24.27 -11.07 15.06
CA GLY A 283 24.12 -10.94 13.61
C GLY A 283 23.75 -12.27 12.95
N ASP A 284 22.53 -12.36 12.46
CA ASP A 284 22.04 -13.40 11.57
C ASP A 284 21.92 -12.80 10.15
N VAL A 285 22.80 -13.23 9.22
CA VAL A 285 22.84 -12.70 7.84
C VAL A 285 22.72 -13.84 6.85
N TYR A 286 21.65 -13.83 6.05
CA TYR A 286 21.34 -14.85 5.05
C TYR A 286 21.27 -14.24 3.65
N GLY A 287 22.25 -14.57 2.79
CA GLY A 287 22.24 -14.21 1.38
C GLY A 287 23.57 -13.67 0.88
N SER A 288 23.61 -12.40 0.47
CA SER A 288 24.80 -11.71 -0.07
C SER A 288 25.02 -10.32 0.51
N GLY A 289 24.17 -9.89 1.45
CA GLY A 289 24.28 -8.61 2.16
C GLY A 289 25.39 -8.60 3.20
N GLN A 290 25.76 -7.42 3.69
CA GLN A 290 26.83 -7.24 4.67
C GLN A 290 26.32 -6.59 5.96
N LEU A 291 26.97 -6.94 7.07
CA LEU A 291 26.78 -6.31 8.38
C LEU A 291 28.11 -5.68 8.79
N GLU A 292 28.15 -4.35 8.86
CA GLU A 292 29.31 -3.59 9.35
C GLU A 292 29.04 -2.94 10.72
N TYR A 293 30.09 -2.75 11.51
CA TYR A 293 30.04 -2.03 12.77
C TYR A 293 30.99 -0.82 12.79
N ASN A 294 30.50 0.30 13.32
CA ASN A 294 31.25 1.55 13.44
C ASN A 294 31.91 1.70 14.83
N GLY A 295 33.14 2.23 14.86
CA GLY A 295 33.89 2.51 16.08
C GLY A 295 34.74 1.34 16.58
N GLY A 296 34.70 1.08 17.88
CA GLY A 296 35.36 -0.09 18.48
C GLY A 296 34.57 -1.37 18.23
N ALA A 297 35.23 -2.52 18.29
CA ALA A 297 34.51 -3.80 18.32
C ALA A 297 33.74 -3.95 19.65
N PRO A 298 32.49 -4.42 19.64
CA PRO A 298 31.73 -4.67 20.86
C PRO A 298 32.34 -5.81 21.69
N HIS A 299 31.99 -5.90 22.97
CA HIS A 299 32.54 -6.94 23.87
C HIS A 299 32.23 -8.37 23.41
N SER A 300 31.08 -8.58 22.77
CA SER A 300 30.64 -9.87 22.23
C SER A 300 30.03 -9.72 20.83
N ILE A 301 30.49 -10.54 19.89
CA ILE A 301 29.83 -10.74 18.58
C ILE A 301 29.34 -12.18 18.53
N THR A 302 28.03 -12.35 18.31
CA THR A 302 27.33 -13.64 18.35
C THR A 302 26.40 -13.82 17.17
N ASN A 303 25.90 -15.04 17.04
CA ASN A 303 24.88 -15.46 16.08
C ASN A 303 23.97 -16.45 16.81
N GLU A 304 22.65 -16.23 16.80
CA GLU A 304 21.71 -17.05 17.58
C GLU A 304 21.02 -18.12 16.72
N ASN A 305 20.62 -17.80 15.49
CA ASN A 305 19.74 -18.66 14.70
C ASN A 305 20.48 -19.52 13.66
N TYR A 306 21.43 -18.96 12.90
CA TYR A 306 22.02 -19.60 11.72
C TYR A 306 23.53 -19.88 11.84
N LYS A 307 23.90 -21.11 12.21
CA LYS A 307 25.30 -21.56 12.35
C LYS A 307 26.06 -21.75 11.02
N GLY A 308 26.25 -20.67 10.28
CA GLY A 308 27.15 -20.53 9.12
C GLY A 308 27.66 -19.09 9.06
N LEU A 309 28.99 -18.89 9.04
CA LEU A 309 29.57 -17.56 9.26
C LEU A 309 29.29 -16.58 8.09
N VAL A 310 28.53 -15.54 8.39
CA VAL A 310 28.92 -14.17 8.07
C VAL A 310 29.46 -13.56 9.36
N ALA A 311 30.58 -12.83 9.30
CA ALA A 311 31.14 -12.13 10.45
C ALA A 311 30.96 -10.63 10.25
N ALA A 312 30.48 -9.92 11.27
CA ALA A 312 30.36 -8.47 11.22
C ALA A 312 31.74 -7.83 11.01
N LEU A 313 31.85 -6.88 10.07
CA LEU A 313 33.12 -6.25 9.68
C LEU A 313 33.24 -4.82 10.24
N PRO A 314 34.44 -4.34 10.59
CA PRO A 314 34.62 -2.93 10.91
C PRO A 314 34.47 -2.07 9.65
N VAL A 315 33.68 -1.01 9.72
CA VAL A 315 33.52 -0.02 8.62
C VAL A 315 34.87 0.52 8.14
N ALA A 316 34.95 0.87 6.86
CA ALA A 316 36.13 1.53 6.31
C ALA A 316 36.42 2.87 7.03
N GLY A 317 37.69 3.18 7.33
CA GLY A 317 38.07 4.39 8.10
C GLY A 317 37.75 5.74 7.46
N SER A 318 37.20 5.76 6.24
CA SER A 318 36.62 6.93 5.56
C SER A 318 35.13 7.14 5.83
N TYR A 319 34.47 6.20 6.52
CA TYR A 319 33.04 6.20 6.80
C TYR A 319 32.56 7.43 7.60
N ARG A 320 31.34 7.84 7.29
CA ARG A 320 30.55 8.89 7.93
C ARG A 320 29.07 8.45 7.85
N PRO A 321 28.30 8.50 8.95
CA PRO A 321 26.86 8.23 8.88
C PRO A 321 26.16 9.18 7.90
N ALA A 322 25.18 8.65 7.18
CA ALA A 322 24.45 9.37 6.13
C ALA A 322 23.50 10.42 6.72
N GLY A 323 23.86 11.70 6.61
CA GLY A 323 22.97 12.82 6.95
C GLY A 323 21.85 13.02 5.91
N CYS A 324 20.69 13.49 6.34
CA CYS A 324 19.49 13.50 5.51
C CYS A 324 19.44 14.67 4.51
N GLU A 325 18.96 14.41 3.29
CA GLU A 325 18.73 15.47 2.30
C GLU A 325 17.57 16.37 2.73
N LYS A 326 17.85 17.68 2.92
CA LYS A 326 16.84 18.66 3.33
C LYS A 326 16.31 19.45 2.14
N TYR A 327 15.04 19.24 1.82
CA TYR A 327 14.31 19.97 0.79
C TYR A 327 13.87 21.35 1.32
N PRO A 328 13.92 22.42 0.49
CA PRO A 328 13.42 23.74 0.88
C PRO A 328 11.93 23.67 1.24
N VAL A 329 11.57 24.13 2.44
CA VAL A 329 10.17 24.22 2.88
C VAL A 329 9.45 25.30 2.06
N PRO A 330 8.37 24.99 1.32
CA PRO A 330 7.66 26.00 0.55
C PRO A 330 6.89 26.96 1.47
N LEU A 331 7.06 28.26 1.21
CA LEU A 331 6.40 29.35 1.91
C LEU A 331 5.47 30.09 0.95
N LEU A 332 4.38 30.67 1.47
CA LEU A 332 3.62 31.68 0.74
C LEU A 332 4.37 33.01 0.76
N GLU A 333 4.62 33.57 -0.42
CA GLU A 333 5.10 34.95 -0.53
C GLU A 333 4.00 35.91 -0.05
N SER A 334 4.31 36.68 1.01
CA SER A 334 3.39 37.69 1.52
C SER A 334 3.34 38.89 0.58
N THR A 335 2.33 38.94 -0.28
CA THR A 335 2.03 40.10 -1.14
C THR A 335 1.52 41.28 -0.31
N ARG A 336 2.40 41.91 0.47
CA ARG A 336 2.14 43.25 1.03
C ARG A 336 2.15 44.26 -0.11
N THR A 337 0.98 44.78 -0.46
CA THR A 337 0.85 45.95 -1.33
C THR A 337 1.54 47.14 -0.67
N THR A 338 2.58 47.67 -1.33
CA THR A 338 3.31 48.85 -0.86
C THR A 338 2.55 50.13 -1.22
N ASP A 339 1.45 50.38 -0.52
CA ASP A 339 0.73 51.66 -0.59
C ASP A 339 1.52 52.75 0.15
N SER A 340 2.46 53.37 -0.56
CA SER A 340 3.11 54.61 -0.15
C SER A 340 3.21 55.58 -1.33
N VAL A 341 2.18 56.43 -1.47
CA VAL A 341 2.15 57.53 -2.45
C VAL A 341 3.34 58.48 -2.20
N PRO A 342 4.12 58.85 -3.22
CA PRO A 342 5.31 59.67 -3.04
C PRO A 342 5.00 61.14 -2.76
N LEU A 343 5.71 61.73 -1.80
CA LEU A 343 5.79 63.19 -1.58
C LEU A 343 7.27 63.65 -1.56
N PRO A 344 7.59 64.88 -2.02
CA PRO A 344 8.93 65.26 -2.45
C PRO A 344 9.86 65.84 -1.36
N ALA A 345 11.14 65.98 -1.72
CA ALA A 345 12.29 66.18 -0.83
C ALA A 345 12.52 67.59 -0.25
N ALA A 346 13.20 67.60 0.91
CA ALA A 346 14.03 68.68 1.49
C ALA A 346 15.15 67.98 2.31
N LYS A 347 16.46 68.30 2.15
CA LYS A 347 17.23 69.36 2.85
C LYS A 347 17.20 69.25 4.40
N GLU A 348 18.31 69.33 5.16
CA GLU A 348 19.72 69.61 4.80
C GLU A 348 20.74 69.27 5.92
N ALA A 349 22.01 69.03 5.52
CA ALA A 349 23.29 69.40 6.17
C ALA A 349 23.70 68.98 7.62
N ASN A 350 24.80 68.23 7.67
CA ASN A 350 26.09 68.48 8.38
C ASN A 350 26.18 68.95 9.86
N ALA A 351 26.79 68.09 10.69
CA ALA A 351 27.96 68.34 11.58
C ALA A 351 28.41 66.96 12.14
N ALA A 352 29.66 66.54 12.38
CA ALA A 352 31.03 67.06 12.44
C ALA A 352 31.67 66.62 13.79
N ASP A 353 32.85 65.98 13.72
CA ASP A 353 33.84 65.67 14.80
C ASP A 353 33.44 64.75 15.98
N GLU A 354 34.35 63.96 16.59
CA GLU A 354 35.75 63.58 16.25
C GLU A 354 35.88 62.03 16.39
N LEU A 355 37.01 61.28 16.51
CA LEU A 355 38.41 61.57 16.89
C LEU A 355 39.37 60.62 16.10
N ARG A 356 40.25 59.86 16.79
CA ARG A 356 41.33 58.97 16.28
C ARG A 356 41.29 57.64 17.05
N SER A 357 41.99 56.54 16.73
CA SER A 357 43.16 56.23 15.88
C SER A 357 43.16 54.73 15.48
N GLY A 358 43.91 54.22 14.49
CA GLY A 358 44.86 54.86 13.56
C GLY A 358 45.51 53.86 12.57
N PHE A 359 46.23 54.41 11.57
CA PHE A 359 46.94 53.75 10.43
C PHE A 359 47.97 52.66 10.82
N TRP A 360 48.43 51.74 9.95
CA TRP A 360 49.12 51.89 8.64
C TRP A 360 48.84 50.67 7.70
N SER A 361 48.29 50.85 6.49
CA SER A 361 48.96 50.97 5.15
C SER A 361 49.55 49.66 4.56
N ASP A 362 49.06 49.05 3.47
CA ASP A 362 49.05 49.42 2.01
C ASP A 362 50.16 48.66 1.22
N PRO A 363 50.17 48.51 -0.13
CA PRO A 363 49.10 48.20 -1.11
C PRO A 363 49.50 47.08 -2.14
N GLY A 364 48.63 46.79 -3.12
CA GLY A 364 49.10 46.66 -4.53
C GLY A 364 48.58 45.54 -5.46
N LEU A 365 47.79 45.95 -6.48
CA LEU A 365 47.61 45.34 -7.83
C LEU A 365 47.01 43.90 -7.97
N ALA A 366 46.48 43.47 -9.14
CA ALA A 366 45.67 44.14 -10.17
C ALA A 366 45.06 43.13 -11.18
N ASN A 367 43.75 43.26 -11.44
CA ASN A 367 43.01 43.07 -12.71
C ASN A 367 43.25 41.89 -13.72
N HIS A 368 42.09 41.37 -14.17
CA HIS A 368 41.73 40.91 -15.53
C HIS A 368 42.14 39.53 -16.11
N THR A 369 41.12 38.65 -16.25
CA THR A 369 40.52 38.15 -17.53
C THR A 369 41.37 38.22 -18.82
N SER A 370 41.42 37.23 -19.75
CA SER A 370 40.56 36.02 -19.96
C SER A 370 41.00 35.18 -21.19
N PHE A 371 40.29 34.05 -21.45
CA PHE A 371 40.01 33.39 -22.76
C PHE A 371 40.95 32.33 -23.42
N ILE A 372 40.28 31.23 -23.87
CA ILE A 372 40.38 30.50 -25.17
C ILE A 372 41.26 29.21 -25.38
N ARG A 373 40.55 28.10 -25.74
CA ARG A 373 40.86 26.89 -26.57
C ARG A 373 41.86 25.77 -26.14
N LEU A 374 41.30 24.54 -26.02
CA LEU A 374 41.58 23.26 -26.73
C LEU A 374 43.03 22.85 -27.11
N PRO A 375 43.45 21.56 -26.95
CA PRO A 375 43.07 20.49 -27.92
C PRO A 375 43.05 19.00 -27.42
N HIS A 376 42.77 18.06 -28.34
CA HIS A 376 42.77 16.59 -28.18
C HIS A 376 44.15 15.90 -28.05
N LYS A 377 44.20 14.69 -27.45
CA LYS A 377 45.03 13.57 -27.97
C LYS A 377 44.60 12.15 -27.51
N LYS A 378 44.89 11.15 -28.36
CA LYS A 378 44.81 9.66 -28.25
C LYS A 378 45.64 9.07 -29.43
N PRO A 379 45.88 7.75 -29.60
CA PRO A 379 45.85 6.59 -28.68
C PRO A 379 47.18 5.75 -28.75
N ASN A 380 47.23 4.57 -28.09
CA ASN A 380 47.89 3.29 -28.50
C ASN A 380 48.08 2.33 -27.29
N HIS A 381 48.50 1.07 -27.45
CA HIS A 381 47.70 -0.11 -27.88
C HIS A 381 48.37 -1.42 -27.40
N SER A 382 47.65 -2.56 -27.42
CA SER A 382 48.11 -3.97 -27.18
C SER A 382 48.45 -4.39 -25.72
N SER A 383 48.16 -5.62 -25.23
CA SER A 383 47.36 -6.74 -25.79
C SER A 383 46.98 -7.87 -24.79
N LEU A 384 45.78 -8.44 -25.00
CA LEU A 384 45.37 -9.87 -24.92
C LEU A 384 45.02 -10.60 -23.59
N LEU A 385 43.88 -11.33 -23.71
CA LEU A 385 43.42 -12.58 -23.04
C LEU A 385 42.59 -12.53 -21.72
N GLN A 386 41.66 -13.50 -21.62
CA GLN A 386 40.64 -13.78 -20.57
C GLN A 386 39.66 -12.59 -20.29
N CYS A 387 38.41 -12.52 -20.78
CA CYS A 387 37.39 -13.47 -21.26
C CYS A 387 36.42 -14.03 -20.18
N GLN A 388 35.17 -13.51 -20.21
CA GLN A 388 33.90 -14.03 -19.65
C GLN A 388 33.81 -14.42 -18.16
N SER A 389 32.98 -13.70 -17.39
CA SER A 389 31.60 -14.13 -17.01
C SER A 389 30.93 -13.08 -16.07
N ILE A 390 29.76 -13.42 -15.52
CA ILE A 390 29.00 -12.74 -14.45
C ILE A 390 28.31 -11.42 -14.86
N MET A 391 27.10 -11.58 -15.42
CA MET A 391 26.10 -10.51 -15.58
C MET A 391 24.71 -11.18 -15.58
N MET A 392 24.11 -11.37 -14.40
CA MET A 392 22.70 -11.75 -14.13
C MET A 392 22.55 -12.16 -12.66
N LYS A 393 21.73 -11.44 -11.88
CA LYS A 393 21.07 -11.84 -10.62
C LYS A 393 20.41 -10.61 -9.97
N HIS A 394 19.09 -10.47 -10.06
CA HIS A 394 18.21 -9.70 -9.15
C HIS A 394 16.76 -9.88 -9.60
N VAL A 395 16.09 -10.96 -9.17
CA VAL A 395 14.63 -11.15 -9.32
C VAL A 395 14.10 -11.92 -8.10
N SER A 396 12.99 -11.42 -7.52
CA SER A 396 12.07 -12.10 -6.57
C SER A 396 12.02 -11.59 -5.12
N LEU A 397 11.63 -10.32 -4.92
CA LEU A 397 10.81 -9.95 -3.75
C LEU A 397 9.86 -8.78 -4.10
N ALA A 398 8.81 -9.09 -4.87
CA ALA A 398 7.80 -8.13 -5.32
C ALA A 398 6.58 -8.87 -5.88
N VAL A 399 5.66 -9.30 -5.02
CA VAL A 399 4.20 -9.51 -5.29
C VAL A 399 3.55 -9.65 -3.92
N ALA A 400 2.76 -8.65 -3.57
CA ALA A 400 1.92 -8.49 -2.37
C ALA A 400 1.23 -7.11 -2.42
N LEU A 401 1.92 -6.11 -3.01
CA LEU A 401 1.51 -4.69 -3.05
C LEU A 401 0.97 -4.22 -4.41
N ALA A 402 0.65 -5.12 -5.34
CA ALA A 402 0.37 -4.78 -6.74
C ALA A 402 -1.07 -4.32 -7.02
N THR A 403 -2.03 -4.63 -6.15
CA THR A 403 -3.48 -4.56 -6.42
C THR A 403 -4.13 -3.20 -6.16
N ALA A 404 -3.35 -2.11 -6.08
CA ALA A 404 -3.86 -0.78 -5.75
C ALA A 404 -3.35 0.37 -6.67
N LEU A 405 -2.47 0.09 -7.65
CA LEU A 405 -1.76 1.14 -8.42
C LEU A 405 -1.67 0.87 -9.93
N PHE A 406 -2.78 0.45 -10.57
CA PHE A 406 -2.89 0.37 -12.05
C PHE A 406 -4.22 0.92 -12.60
N HIS A 407 -4.58 2.13 -12.19
CA HIS A 407 -5.65 2.94 -12.83
C HIS A 407 -5.08 4.28 -13.31
N SER A 408 -4.48 4.29 -14.50
CA SER A 408 -3.89 5.51 -15.10
C SER A 408 -3.71 5.46 -16.63
N PHE A 409 -4.64 4.82 -17.35
CA PHE A 409 -4.66 4.85 -18.83
C PHE A 409 -6.08 5.02 -19.40
N LEU A 410 -6.67 6.19 -19.17
CA LEU A 410 -7.26 7.07 -20.19
C LEU A 410 -7.55 8.44 -19.55
N LEU A 411 -7.87 9.43 -20.39
CA LEU A 411 -8.23 10.80 -19.99
C LEU A 411 -9.42 11.22 -20.85
N ASN A 412 -10.67 11.09 -20.37
CA ASN A 412 -11.84 11.70 -21.01
C ASN A 412 -13.07 11.76 -20.10
N ALA A 413 -13.39 12.97 -19.62
CA ALA A 413 -14.74 13.42 -19.22
C ALA A 413 -15.58 12.40 -18.42
N GLY A 414 -15.33 12.30 -17.11
CA GLY A 414 -15.99 11.33 -16.23
C GLY A 414 -17.53 11.42 -16.20
N ALA A 415 -18.14 10.23 -16.25
CA ALA A 415 -19.59 9.97 -16.26
C ALA A 415 -20.42 10.65 -15.16
N THR A 416 -21.68 10.93 -15.49
CA THR A 416 -22.68 11.49 -14.56
C THR A 416 -23.72 10.43 -14.14
N PHE A 417 -23.25 9.36 -13.50
CA PHE A 417 -24.16 8.36 -12.91
C PHE A 417 -25.00 8.95 -11.78
N THR A 418 -26.31 8.72 -11.88
CA THR A 418 -27.32 9.04 -10.87
C THR A 418 -27.91 7.74 -10.34
N ILE A 419 -27.97 7.60 -9.02
CA ILE A 419 -28.43 6.39 -8.35
C ILE A 419 -29.72 6.72 -7.60
N SER A 420 -30.75 5.91 -7.79
CA SER A 420 -32.03 6.02 -7.08
C SER A 420 -32.36 4.69 -6.40
N ALA A 421 -32.81 4.73 -5.16
CA ALA A 421 -33.11 3.54 -4.35
C ALA A 421 -34.61 3.48 -4.02
N THR A 422 -35.16 2.27 -3.94
CA THR A 422 -36.49 2.01 -3.37
C THR A 422 -36.39 1.73 -1.87
N ASP A 423 -37.50 1.94 -1.15
CA ASP A 423 -37.67 1.31 0.16
C ASP A 423 -37.75 -0.23 0.01
N PRO A 424 -37.44 -1.02 1.05
CA PRO A 424 -37.65 -2.46 1.06
C PRO A 424 -39.15 -2.83 0.90
N THR A 425 -39.47 -3.66 -0.09
CA THR A 425 -40.85 -4.09 -0.38
C THR A 425 -41.00 -5.62 -0.43
N PRO A 426 -42.17 -6.20 -0.12
CA PRO A 426 -42.37 -7.64 -0.19
C PRO A 426 -42.39 -8.16 -1.63
N THR A 427 -41.64 -9.23 -1.92
CA THR A 427 -41.69 -9.87 -3.24
C THR A 427 -43.01 -10.63 -3.44
N ASN A 428 -43.61 -10.50 -4.64
CA ASN A 428 -44.81 -11.25 -5.02
C ASN A 428 -44.47 -12.67 -5.52
N THR A 429 -43.63 -13.42 -4.79
CA THR A 429 -43.20 -14.77 -5.19
C THR A 429 -43.87 -15.87 -4.36
N GLU A 430 -44.81 -16.61 -4.98
CA GLU A 430 -45.64 -17.64 -4.33
C GLU A 430 -44.87 -18.90 -3.86
N SER A 431 -43.54 -18.94 -4.03
CA SER A 431 -42.70 -20.14 -3.84
C SER A 431 -41.84 -20.16 -2.58
N SER A 432 -41.81 -19.08 -1.78
CA SER A 432 -41.03 -19.00 -0.55
C SER A 432 -41.90 -19.24 0.71
N PRO A 433 -41.47 -20.09 1.67
CA PRO A 433 -42.14 -20.22 2.98
C PRO A 433 -41.83 -19.05 3.93
N TYR A 434 -40.99 -18.09 3.52
CA TYR A 434 -40.66 -16.87 4.26
C TYR A 434 -41.05 -15.64 3.44
N ALA A 435 -41.51 -14.58 4.11
CA ALA A 435 -41.65 -13.27 3.48
C ALA A 435 -40.26 -12.74 3.09
N VAL A 436 -39.94 -12.78 1.79
CA VAL A 436 -38.73 -12.18 1.23
C VAL A 436 -39.04 -10.75 0.81
N MET A 437 -38.22 -9.82 1.26
CA MET A 437 -38.20 -8.43 0.86
C MET A 437 -37.17 -8.23 -0.26
N GLU A 438 -37.44 -7.30 -1.18
CA GLU A 438 -36.48 -6.81 -2.16
C GLU A 438 -36.21 -5.32 -1.94
N LYS A 439 -34.96 -4.89 -2.16
CA LYS A 439 -34.57 -3.49 -2.28
C LYS A 439 -33.82 -3.30 -3.60
N THR A 440 -34.23 -2.29 -4.36
CA THR A 440 -33.69 -2.00 -5.69
C THR A 440 -32.94 -0.68 -5.69
N TRP A 441 -31.76 -0.66 -6.29
CA TRP A 441 -31.06 0.56 -6.72
C TRP A 441 -31.00 0.56 -8.25
N THR A 442 -31.47 1.65 -8.87
CA THR A 442 -31.44 1.87 -10.32
C THR A 442 -30.42 2.96 -10.63
N ILE A 443 -29.52 2.67 -11.59
CA ILE A 443 -28.39 3.52 -11.97
C ILE A 443 -28.59 4.03 -13.41
N THR A 444 -28.68 5.34 -13.57
CA THR A 444 -28.91 6.02 -14.85
C THR A 444 -27.82 7.06 -15.13
N SER A 445 -27.34 7.14 -16.38
CA SER A 445 -26.45 8.21 -16.85
C SER A 445 -27.26 9.35 -17.50
N GLY A 446 -26.75 10.58 -17.40
CA GLY A 446 -27.24 11.71 -18.20
C GLY A 446 -26.66 11.76 -19.63
N ASP A 447 -25.50 11.15 -19.85
CA ASP A 447 -24.62 11.38 -21.01
C ASP A 447 -24.39 10.12 -21.90
N LEU A 448 -25.15 9.04 -21.64
CA LEU A 448 -25.02 7.70 -22.26
C LEU A 448 -23.75 6.91 -21.86
N ASP A 449 -23.34 7.06 -20.60
CA ASP A 449 -22.18 6.37 -20.02
C ASP A 449 -22.42 4.86 -19.84
N GLU A 450 -21.60 4.03 -20.48
CA GLU A 450 -21.57 2.57 -20.30
C GLU A 450 -20.87 2.19 -18.99
N LEU A 451 -21.35 1.18 -18.25
CA LEU A 451 -20.70 0.71 -17.01
C LEU A 451 -19.39 -0.06 -17.29
N ARG A 452 -18.28 0.37 -16.67
CA ARG A 452 -16.93 -0.20 -16.89
C ARG A 452 -16.32 -0.87 -15.65
N GLU A 453 -16.54 -0.35 -14.45
CA GLU A 453 -16.10 -0.97 -13.19
C GLU A 453 -17.31 -1.40 -12.33
N LEU A 454 -17.23 -2.60 -11.76
CA LEU A 454 -18.14 -3.08 -10.72
C LEU A 454 -17.35 -3.54 -9.48
N LYS A 455 -17.49 -2.78 -8.39
CA LYS A 455 -16.93 -3.11 -7.07
C LYS A 455 -18.01 -3.70 -6.16
N VAL A 456 -17.72 -4.82 -5.52
CA VAL A 456 -18.65 -5.61 -4.71
C VAL A 456 -18.04 -5.86 -3.33
N GLN A 457 -18.56 -5.20 -2.31
CA GLN A 457 -18.13 -5.26 -0.91
C GLN A 457 -19.26 -5.74 0.02
N VAL A 458 -20.17 -6.57 -0.50
CA VAL A 458 -21.30 -7.16 0.23
C VAL A 458 -21.20 -8.68 0.30
N ALA A 459 -21.65 -9.26 1.41
CA ALA A 459 -21.51 -10.68 1.73
C ALA A 459 -22.54 -11.59 1.05
N GLY A 460 -22.22 -12.89 0.98
CA GLY A 460 -23.05 -13.92 0.36
C GLY A 460 -22.81 -14.05 -1.15
N ASN A 461 -23.80 -14.59 -1.87
CA ASN A 461 -23.72 -14.78 -3.32
C ASN A 461 -24.20 -13.54 -4.10
N VAL A 462 -23.42 -13.15 -5.10
CA VAL A 462 -23.75 -12.06 -6.03
C VAL A 462 -23.78 -12.59 -7.46
N PHE A 463 -24.87 -12.30 -8.18
CA PHE A 463 -25.06 -12.72 -9.57
C PHE A 463 -25.13 -11.49 -10.48
N VAL A 464 -24.20 -11.39 -11.42
CA VAL A 464 -24.16 -10.30 -12.42
C VAL A 464 -24.65 -10.86 -13.75
N THR A 465 -25.62 -10.22 -14.37
CA THR A 465 -26.28 -10.70 -15.61
C THR A 465 -26.62 -9.55 -16.54
N TYR A 466 -26.39 -9.72 -17.84
CA TYR A 466 -26.89 -8.82 -18.87
C TYR A 466 -28.43 -8.92 -18.99
N ASP A 467 -29.12 -7.77 -19.07
CA ASP A 467 -30.56 -7.70 -19.32
C ASP A 467 -30.88 -6.73 -20.46
N ALA A 468 -31.17 -7.30 -21.64
CA ALA A 468 -31.53 -6.56 -22.85
C ALA A 468 -32.88 -5.81 -22.78
N SER A 469 -33.62 -5.90 -21.67
CA SER A 469 -34.87 -5.15 -21.42
C SER A 469 -34.69 -3.97 -20.47
N LEU A 470 -33.52 -3.83 -19.84
CA LEU A 470 -33.17 -2.68 -19.01
C LEU A 470 -32.93 -1.45 -19.90
N ASN A 471 -33.49 -0.29 -19.52
CA ASN A 471 -33.25 0.99 -20.22
C ASN A 471 -32.22 1.85 -19.46
N GLU A 472 -31.87 1.40 -18.27
CA GLU A 472 -30.96 2.00 -17.31
C GLU A 472 -29.58 1.30 -17.41
N VAL A 473 -28.50 2.00 -17.03
CA VAL A 473 -27.13 1.51 -17.19
C VAL A 473 -26.90 0.23 -16.37
N ALA A 474 -27.39 0.24 -15.12
CA ALA A 474 -27.40 -0.93 -14.26
C ALA A 474 -28.54 -0.88 -13.23
N LYS A 475 -28.86 -2.04 -12.67
CA LYS A 475 -29.87 -2.20 -11.62
C LYS A 475 -29.42 -3.26 -10.62
N VAL A 476 -29.19 -2.84 -9.38
CA VAL A 476 -28.85 -3.74 -8.26
C VAL A 476 -30.13 -4.09 -7.52
N VAL A 477 -30.36 -5.37 -7.23
CA VAL A 477 -31.49 -5.84 -6.44
C VAL A 477 -31.00 -6.80 -5.37
N ALA A 478 -31.09 -6.38 -4.11
CA ALA A 478 -30.80 -7.23 -2.96
C ALA A 478 -32.11 -7.85 -2.44
N TYR A 479 -32.11 -9.15 -2.23
CA TYR A 479 -33.23 -9.92 -1.69
C TYR A 479 -32.88 -10.41 -0.29
N SER A 480 -33.75 -10.19 0.70
CA SER A 480 -33.53 -10.70 2.05
C SER A 480 -34.79 -11.07 2.82
N THR A 481 -34.65 -12.00 3.77
CA THR A 481 -35.66 -12.26 4.81
C THR A 481 -35.61 -11.27 5.98
N SER A 482 -34.77 -10.24 5.90
CA SER A 482 -34.58 -9.22 6.95
C SER A 482 -34.52 -7.83 6.32
N VAL A 483 -35.30 -6.89 6.85
CA VAL A 483 -35.30 -5.48 6.39
C VAL A 483 -33.98 -4.80 6.79
N ASP A 484 -33.49 -5.07 8.00
CA ASP A 484 -32.25 -4.47 8.52
C ASP A 484 -31.03 -4.87 7.65
N MET A 485 -31.04 -6.09 7.10
CA MET A 485 -30.02 -6.58 6.15
C MET A 485 -30.03 -5.82 4.82
N LEU A 486 -31.18 -5.28 4.40
CA LEU A 486 -31.31 -4.45 3.19
C LEU A 486 -31.02 -2.97 3.48
N GLU A 487 -31.18 -2.52 4.72
CA GLU A 487 -30.88 -1.14 5.11
C GLU A 487 -29.40 -0.86 5.39
N VAL A 488 -28.60 -1.86 5.73
CA VAL A 488 -27.14 -1.68 5.84
C VAL A 488 -26.41 -1.63 4.49
N VAL A 489 -27.03 -2.08 3.40
CA VAL A 489 -26.45 -2.05 2.04
C VAL A 489 -26.65 -0.67 1.41
N ASP A 490 -25.68 -0.23 0.62
CA ASP A 490 -25.82 0.91 -0.28
C ASP A 490 -25.07 0.74 -1.61
N VAL A 491 -25.35 1.62 -2.57
CA VAL A 491 -24.70 1.65 -3.89
C VAL A 491 -24.27 3.07 -4.21
N THR A 492 -22.97 3.29 -4.41
CA THR A 492 -22.37 4.59 -4.76
C THR A 492 -21.67 4.53 -6.11
N VAL A 493 -21.43 5.70 -6.71
CA VAL A 493 -20.54 5.86 -7.87
C VAL A 493 -19.10 5.74 -7.39
N SER A 494 -18.23 5.07 -8.15
CA SER A 494 -16.81 4.94 -7.82
C SER A 494 -16.13 6.30 -8.00
N ALA A 495 -15.60 6.88 -6.92
CA ALA A 495 -15.03 8.24 -6.93
C ALA A 495 -13.69 8.36 -7.68
N ASN A 496 -13.09 7.23 -8.08
CA ASN A 496 -11.72 7.15 -8.60
C ASN A 496 -11.63 6.70 -10.07
N THR A 497 -12.74 6.39 -10.73
CA THR A 497 -12.74 5.78 -12.08
C THR A 497 -13.78 6.40 -13.00
N GLU A 498 -13.45 6.48 -14.29
CA GLU A 498 -14.42 6.77 -15.35
C GLU A 498 -15.40 5.57 -15.43
N ASN A 499 -16.64 5.78 -15.00
CA ASN A 499 -17.79 4.88 -15.16
C ASN A 499 -17.80 3.61 -14.26
N GLY A 500 -17.51 3.76 -12.96
CA GLY A 500 -17.63 2.67 -11.97
C GLY A 500 -18.79 2.79 -10.95
N ILE A 501 -19.26 1.67 -10.41
CA ILE A 501 -20.16 1.62 -9.23
C ILE A 501 -19.66 0.67 -8.14
N SER A 502 -20.00 0.98 -6.89
CA SER A 502 -19.62 0.23 -5.68
C SER A 502 -20.84 -0.19 -4.86
N VAL A 503 -21.14 -1.49 -4.84
CA VAL A 503 -22.15 -2.11 -3.97
C VAL A 503 -21.48 -2.49 -2.66
N HIS A 504 -21.83 -1.85 -1.56
CA HIS A 504 -21.08 -1.91 -0.30
C HIS A 504 -22.01 -1.80 0.92
N TYR A 505 -21.43 -1.83 2.13
CA TYR A 505 -22.15 -1.52 3.36
C TYR A 505 -21.94 -0.07 3.77
N LYS A 506 -22.98 0.58 4.27
CA LYS A 506 -22.92 1.91 4.88
C LYS A 506 -21.93 1.91 6.05
N ASN A 507 -21.17 2.99 6.21
CA ASN A 507 -20.24 3.12 7.33
C ASN A 507 -21.00 3.43 8.64
N GLN A 508 -21.47 2.38 9.29
CA GLN A 508 -22.23 2.43 10.54
C GLN A 508 -22.00 1.16 11.38
N ASP A 509 -22.19 1.28 12.69
CA ASP A 509 -22.33 0.11 13.57
C ASP A 509 -23.64 -0.62 13.27
N ALA A 510 -23.57 -1.94 13.08
CA ALA A 510 -24.75 -2.78 12.93
C ALA A 510 -24.48 -4.23 13.32
N TRP A 511 -25.48 -4.89 13.89
CA TRP A 511 -25.51 -6.34 14.04
C TRP A 511 -26.79 -6.88 13.41
N VAL A 512 -26.69 -7.42 12.19
CA VAL A 512 -27.86 -7.84 11.41
C VAL A 512 -27.77 -9.31 11.02
N ARG A 513 -28.92 -10.01 11.04
CA ARG A 513 -29.05 -11.40 10.60
C ARG A 513 -30.21 -11.53 9.62
N GLY A 514 -30.02 -12.35 8.59
CA GLY A 514 -31.03 -12.63 7.58
C GLY A 514 -30.48 -13.58 6.53
N ARG A 515 -31.36 -14.10 5.67
CA ARG A 515 -30.92 -14.74 4.43
C ARG A 515 -30.76 -13.69 3.35
N VAL A 516 -29.73 -13.75 2.52
CA VAL A 516 -29.45 -12.73 1.50
C VAL A 516 -28.98 -13.34 0.18
N VAL A 517 -29.34 -12.68 -0.94
CA VAL A 517 -28.70 -12.84 -2.25
C VAL A 517 -28.81 -11.53 -3.02
N THR A 518 -27.76 -11.17 -3.76
CA THR A 518 -27.72 -9.93 -4.55
C THR A 518 -27.70 -10.25 -6.04
N ARG A 519 -28.56 -9.58 -6.82
CA ARG A 519 -28.53 -9.61 -8.29
C ARG A 519 -28.13 -8.25 -8.83
N ILE A 520 -27.35 -8.22 -9.89
CA ILE A 520 -26.88 -7.02 -10.56
C ILE A 520 -27.14 -7.18 -12.05
N PHE A 521 -28.08 -6.40 -12.57
CA PHE A 521 -28.42 -6.37 -13.99
C PHE A 521 -27.64 -5.24 -14.66
N VAL A 522 -27.03 -5.51 -15.81
CA VAL A 522 -26.34 -4.49 -16.64
C VAL A 522 -27.08 -4.31 -17.97
N GLY A 523 -27.28 -3.06 -18.38
CA GLY A 523 -28.03 -2.70 -19.60
C GLY A 523 -27.21 -2.77 -20.88
N ASP A 524 -25.89 -2.62 -20.78
CA ASP A 524 -24.98 -2.74 -21.92
C ASP A 524 -24.29 -4.12 -21.97
N PRO A 525 -24.30 -4.82 -23.11
CA PRO A 525 -23.64 -6.12 -23.23
C PRO A 525 -22.12 -5.97 -23.36
N SER A 526 -21.39 -6.78 -22.59
CA SER A 526 -19.94 -6.97 -22.65
C SER A 526 -19.11 -5.70 -22.51
N LYS A 527 -19.48 -4.81 -21.58
CA LYS A 527 -18.77 -3.54 -21.32
C LYS A 527 -17.91 -3.52 -20.06
N LEU A 528 -18.18 -4.39 -19.08
CA LEU A 528 -17.39 -4.42 -17.84
C LEU A 528 -15.94 -4.85 -18.13
N LEU A 529 -15.01 -4.00 -17.66
CA LEU A 529 -13.56 -4.15 -17.76
C LEU A 529 -12.94 -4.53 -16.41
N ALA A 530 -13.47 -4.02 -15.30
CA ALA A 530 -12.94 -4.29 -13.97
C ALA A 530 -14.04 -4.81 -13.03
N ILE A 531 -13.77 -5.94 -12.36
CA ILE A 531 -14.62 -6.49 -11.30
C ILE A 531 -13.74 -6.72 -10.07
N SER A 532 -14.07 -6.06 -8.95
CA SER A 532 -13.34 -6.19 -7.69
C SER A 532 -14.25 -6.62 -6.55
N ALA A 533 -13.78 -7.55 -5.71
CA ALA A 533 -14.59 -8.25 -4.72
C ALA A 533 -13.96 -8.31 -3.32
N ALA A 534 -14.78 -8.05 -2.30
CA ALA A 534 -14.46 -8.26 -0.89
C ALA A 534 -15.72 -8.74 -0.14
N HIS A 535 -15.55 -9.57 0.89
CA HIS A 535 -16.60 -10.10 1.78
C HIS A 535 -17.69 -11.00 1.14
N ALA A 536 -17.89 -10.94 -0.19
CA ALA A 536 -18.73 -11.88 -0.93
C ALA A 536 -18.20 -13.32 -0.80
N GLU A 537 -19.10 -14.30 -0.77
CA GLU A 537 -18.72 -15.72 -0.81
C GLU A 537 -18.42 -16.14 -2.26
N ASN A 538 -19.31 -15.75 -3.19
CA ASN A 538 -19.16 -16.04 -4.61
C ASN A 538 -19.71 -14.89 -5.46
N ILE A 539 -19.05 -14.58 -6.57
CA ILE A 539 -19.58 -13.73 -7.64
C ILE A 539 -19.68 -14.55 -8.92
N VAL A 540 -20.85 -14.57 -9.55
CA VAL A 540 -21.09 -15.28 -10.81
C VAL A 540 -21.37 -14.27 -11.91
N LEU A 541 -20.46 -14.17 -12.89
CA LEU A 541 -20.61 -13.31 -14.05
C LEU A 541 -21.25 -14.11 -15.19
N GLY A 542 -22.45 -13.70 -15.61
CA GLY A 542 -23.21 -14.34 -16.67
C GLY A 542 -22.70 -14.08 -18.09
N GLU A 543 -23.37 -14.69 -19.06
CA GLU A 543 -23.14 -14.47 -20.49
C GLU A 543 -23.34 -12.98 -20.84
N SER A 544 -22.49 -12.45 -21.72
CA SER A 544 -22.47 -11.05 -22.17
C SER A 544 -22.33 -9.97 -21.07
N VAL A 545 -21.70 -10.28 -19.94
CA VAL A 545 -21.44 -9.30 -18.85
C VAL A 545 -20.08 -8.60 -19.01
N VAL A 546 -19.00 -9.38 -19.02
CA VAL A 546 -17.61 -8.89 -19.19
C VAL A 546 -17.31 -8.61 -20.67
N VAL A 547 -16.29 -7.81 -20.94
CA VAL A 547 -15.72 -7.69 -22.30
C VAL A 547 -15.29 -9.06 -22.85
N VAL A 548 -15.59 -9.30 -24.13
CA VAL A 548 -15.35 -10.59 -24.81
C VAL A 548 -14.54 -10.44 -26.09
N ASP A 549 -14.83 -9.44 -26.94
CA ASP A 549 -14.13 -9.21 -28.22
C ASP A 549 -13.68 -7.75 -28.35
N ASP A 550 -12.57 -7.44 -27.69
CA ASP A 550 -11.83 -6.19 -27.85
C ASP A 550 -10.33 -6.45 -27.55
N PRO A 551 -9.48 -6.61 -28.58
CA PRO A 551 -8.05 -6.89 -28.42
C PRO A 551 -7.24 -5.69 -27.88
N THR A 552 -7.89 -4.57 -27.53
CA THR A 552 -7.28 -3.43 -26.83
C THR A 552 -7.74 -3.32 -25.37
N ALA A 553 -8.81 -4.01 -24.98
CA ALA A 553 -9.35 -3.97 -23.62
C ALA A 553 -8.52 -4.79 -22.62
N GLY A 554 -8.51 -4.32 -21.38
CA GLY A 554 -8.09 -5.11 -20.22
C GLY A 554 -9.29 -5.61 -19.43
N LEU A 555 -9.29 -6.90 -19.08
CA LEU A 555 -10.24 -7.49 -18.14
C LEU A 555 -9.52 -7.78 -16.81
N GLN A 556 -9.87 -7.03 -15.76
CA GLN A 556 -9.34 -7.19 -14.41
C GLN A 556 -10.35 -7.88 -13.48
N LEU A 557 -9.90 -8.94 -12.81
CA LEU A 557 -10.68 -9.74 -11.86
C LEU A 557 -9.94 -9.78 -10.52
N ALA A 558 -10.37 -8.95 -9.57
CA ALA A 558 -9.73 -8.79 -8.26
C ALA A 558 -10.58 -9.36 -7.12
N THR A 559 -9.95 -10.08 -6.20
CA THR A 559 -10.57 -10.72 -5.04
C THR A 559 -9.79 -10.47 -3.75
N SER A 560 -10.50 -10.44 -2.62
CA SER A 560 -9.90 -10.41 -1.29
C SER A 560 -10.74 -11.20 -0.28
N GLY A 561 -10.05 -11.88 0.63
CA GLY A 561 -10.65 -12.90 1.50
C GLY A 561 -11.07 -14.14 0.71
N ASP A 562 -12.19 -14.74 1.11
CA ASP A 562 -12.60 -16.10 0.71
C ASP A 562 -13.40 -16.14 -0.61
N CYS A 563 -13.57 -14.99 -1.26
CA CYS A 563 -14.46 -14.78 -2.40
C CYS A 563 -14.03 -15.56 -3.66
N ARG A 564 -14.98 -16.24 -4.32
CA ARG A 564 -14.74 -16.89 -5.63
C ARG A 564 -15.48 -16.22 -6.78
N ILE A 565 -14.77 -15.77 -7.81
CA ILE A 565 -15.37 -15.29 -9.07
C ILE A 565 -15.49 -16.46 -10.06
N TYR A 566 -16.65 -16.59 -10.69
CA TYR A 566 -16.92 -17.50 -11.82
C TYR A 566 -17.16 -16.66 -13.08
N VAL A 567 -16.41 -16.93 -14.15
CA VAL A 567 -16.50 -16.20 -15.43
C VAL A 567 -16.61 -17.17 -16.60
N GLY A 568 -17.59 -16.94 -17.47
CA GLY A 568 -17.70 -17.59 -18.79
C GLY A 568 -18.02 -19.09 -18.76
N SER A 569 -18.04 -19.68 -19.95
CA SER A 569 -18.44 -21.05 -20.20
C SER A 569 -17.53 -21.74 -21.22
N SER A 570 -16.98 -22.88 -20.83
CA SER A 570 -16.09 -23.76 -21.62
C SER A 570 -16.70 -24.37 -22.89
N ARG A 571 -17.91 -23.93 -23.29
CA ARG A 571 -18.70 -24.45 -24.42
C ARG A 571 -19.29 -23.36 -25.34
N LYS A 572 -19.09 -22.07 -25.02
CA LYS A 572 -19.72 -20.94 -25.72
C LYS A 572 -18.75 -19.80 -25.99
N ASP A 573 -18.03 -19.37 -24.96
CA ASP A 573 -17.48 -18.01 -24.93
C ASP A 573 -16.05 -18.00 -25.46
N ALA A 574 -15.84 -17.36 -26.60
CA ALA A 574 -14.53 -17.17 -27.20
C ALA A 574 -14.03 -15.74 -26.92
N PHE A 575 -12.90 -15.59 -26.25
CA PHE A 575 -12.37 -14.28 -25.84
C PHE A 575 -11.24 -13.78 -26.75
N SER A 576 -11.23 -12.48 -26.97
CA SER A 576 -10.27 -11.69 -27.75
C SER A 576 -9.99 -10.41 -26.94
N LEU A 577 -8.84 -10.36 -26.27
CA LEU A 577 -8.51 -9.35 -25.24
C LEU A 577 -7.08 -8.80 -25.37
N GLY A 578 -6.85 -7.56 -24.95
CA GLY A 578 -5.50 -7.01 -24.84
C GLY A 578 -4.75 -7.59 -23.63
N ILE A 579 -5.39 -7.60 -22.47
CA ILE A 579 -4.85 -8.18 -21.22
C ILE A 579 -5.95 -8.83 -20.37
N LEU A 580 -5.63 -9.96 -19.74
CA LEU A 580 -6.41 -10.57 -18.66
C LEU A 580 -5.60 -10.51 -17.36
N GLU A 581 -6.07 -9.77 -16.37
CA GLU A 581 -5.44 -9.67 -15.05
C GLU A 581 -6.33 -10.33 -13.99
N ILE A 582 -5.75 -11.29 -13.26
CA ILE A 582 -6.40 -11.99 -12.15
C ILE A 582 -5.56 -11.75 -10.89
N ALA A 583 -6.19 -11.21 -9.85
CA ALA A 583 -5.54 -10.96 -8.57
C ALA A 583 -6.38 -11.46 -7.39
N ASN A 584 -5.73 -12.12 -6.43
CA ASN A 584 -6.36 -12.50 -5.16
C ASN A 584 -5.44 -12.29 -3.96
N SER A 585 -6.03 -11.96 -2.82
CA SER A 585 -5.37 -11.88 -1.52
C SER A 585 -6.27 -12.53 -0.45
N GLY A 586 -5.97 -13.77 -0.10
CA GLY A 586 -6.77 -14.65 0.76
C GLY A 586 -7.12 -16.00 0.11
N ASP A 587 -8.10 -16.69 0.69
CA ASP A 587 -8.38 -18.11 0.44
C ASP A 587 -9.44 -18.33 -0.68
N GLY A 588 -9.82 -17.23 -1.33
CA GLY A 588 -10.75 -17.17 -2.47
C GLY A 588 -10.14 -17.66 -3.80
N GLY A 589 -10.64 -17.13 -4.91
CA GLY A 589 -10.15 -17.53 -6.22
C GLY A 589 -10.93 -17.07 -7.44
N VAL A 590 -10.48 -17.50 -8.62
CA VAL A 590 -11.14 -17.23 -9.90
C VAL A 590 -11.19 -18.49 -10.75
N GLN A 591 -12.39 -18.90 -11.15
CA GLN A 591 -12.61 -19.92 -12.18
C GLN A 591 -13.05 -19.25 -13.48
N PHE A 592 -12.13 -19.13 -14.42
CA PHE A 592 -12.36 -18.59 -15.75
C PHE A 592 -12.56 -19.74 -16.76
N GLN A 593 -13.63 -19.71 -17.55
CA GLN A 593 -13.90 -20.70 -18.59
C GLN A 593 -14.16 -20.07 -19.96
N ALA A 594 -13.65 -20.71 -21.01
CA ALA A 594 -13.81 -20.27 -22.40
C ALA A 594 -13.82 -21.46 -23.38
N SER A 595 -14.40 -21.30 -24.57
CA SER A 595 -14.19 -22.23 -25.68
C SER A 595 -12.80 -22.04 -26.28
N ALA A 596 -12.47 -20.80 -26.67
CA ALA A 596 -11.17 -20.37 -27.17
C ALA A 596 -10.77 -19.02 -26.58
N MET A 597 -9.48 -18.70 -26.58
CA MET A 597 -8.96 -17.42 -26.10
C MET A 597 -7.77 -16.95 -26.95
N GLN A 598 -7.81 -15.70 -27.38
CA GLN A 598 -6.67 -14.95 -27.86
C GLN A 598 -6.47 -13.74 -26.94
N VAL A 599 -5.32 -13.66 -26.27
CA VAL A 599 -5.00 -12.56 -25.34
C VAL A 599 -3.59 -12.05 -25.63
N GLY A 600 -3.29 -10.78 -25.40
CA GLY A 600 -1.89 -10.31 -25.36
C GLY A 600 -1.17 -10.88 -24.13
N ASP A 601 -1.41 -10.25 -22.97
CA ASP A 601 -0.84 -10.66 -21.68
C ASP A 601 -1.89 -11.34 -20.79
N VAL A 602 -1.51 -12.43 -20.10
CA VAL A 602 -2.28 -13.00 -18.98
C VAL A 602 -1.46 -12.87 -17.70
N LYS A 603 -1.94 -12.10 -16.73
CA LYS A 603 -1.26 -11.86 -15.45
C LYS A 603 -2.05 -12.44 -14.30
N VAL A 604 -1.40 -13.26 -13.48
CA VAL A 604 -2.00 -13.92 -12.31
C VAL A 604 -1.13 -13.61 -11.08
N SER A 605 -1.67 -12.87 -10.12
CA SER A 605 -0.98 -12.45 -8.88
C SER A 605 -1.74 -12.89 -7.64
N LEU A 606 -1.22 -13.89 -6.92
CA LEU A 606 -1.90 -14.49 -5.76
C LEU A 606 -1.09 -14.34 -4.46
N SER A 607 -1.79 -14.16 -3.35
CA SER A 607 -1.24 -14.08 -2.00
C SER A 607 -2.15 -14.82 -1.01
N GLY A 608 -1.60 -15.73 -0.20
CA GLY A 608 -2.36 -16.61 0.69
C GLY A 608 -2.73 -17.93 0.01
N ASP A 609 -3.84 -18.55 0.42
CA ASP A 609 -4.20 -19.92 0.02
C ASP A 609 -5.17 -19.93 -1.20
N SER A 610 -4.98 -18.97 -2.11
CA SER A 610 -5.82 -18.70 -3.28
C SER A 610 -5.85 -19.85 -4.30
N VAL A 611 -6.96 -20.00 -5.04
CA VAL A 611 -7.03 -20.94 -6.18
C VAL A 611 -7.50 -20.28 -7.47
N VAL A 612 -6.69 -20.32 -8.52
CA VAL A 612 -7.07 -19.85 -9.88
C VAL A 612 -7.07 -21.00 -10.87
N ALA A 613 -8.13 -21.08 -11.68
CA ALA A 613 -8.27 -22.05 -12.76
C ALA A 613 -8.70 -21.35 -14.06
N ILE A 614 -7.84 -21.41 -15.08
CA ILE A 614 -8.11 -20.92 -16.44
C ILE A 614 -8.37 -22.14 -17.32
N LEU A 615 -9.61 -22.30 -17.78
CA LEU A 615 -10.15 -23.52 -18.39
C LEU A 615 -10.70 -23.24 -19.79
N VAL A 616 -9.84 -23.37 -20.79
CA VAL A 616 -10.17 -23.26 -22.22
C VAL A 616 -10.43 -24.66 -22.78
N SER A 617 -11.35 -24.84 -23.73
CA SER A 617 -11.66 -26.18 -24.27
C SER A 617 -11.01 -26.48 -25.63
N GLU A 618 -10.67 -25.47 -26.42
CA GLU A 618 -10.05 -25.61 -27.75
C GLU A 618 -8.63 -25.06 -27.79
N GLN A 619 -8.44 -23.73 -27.79
CA GLN A 619 -7.12 -23.11 -27.94
C GLN A 619 -6.95 -21.85 -27.12
N LEU A 620 -5.78 -21.70 -26.50
CA LEU A 620 -5.31 -20.49 -25.81
C LEU A 620 -4.06 -19.97 -26.55
N VAL A 621 -4.20 -18.83 -27.22
CA VAL A 621 -3.10 -18.10 -27.90
C VAL A 621 -2.77 -16.87 -27.07
N VAL A 622 -1.51 -16.72 -26.70
CA VAL A 622 -1.01 -15.64 -25.83
C VAL A 622 0.35 -15.13 -26.27
N ASP A 623 0.63 -13.84 -26.07
CA ASP A 623 2.01 -13.35 -26.15
C ASP A 623 2.75 -13.67 -24.84
N SER A 624 2.18 -13.36 -23.68
CA SER A 624 2.76 -13.77 -22.39
C SER A 624 1.75 -14.35 -21.39
N ILE A 625 2.23 -15.26 -20.54
CA ILE A 625 1.60 -15.58 -19.25
C ILE A 625 2.61 -15.28 -18.14
N GLU A 626 2.27 -14.37 -17.23
CA GLU A 626 3.01 -14.10 -16.00
C GLU A 626 2.20 -14.61 -14.80
N THR A 627 2.71 -15.63 -14.11
CA THR A 627 2.12 -16.15 -12.88
C THR A 627 3.05 -15.89 -11.70
N THR A 628 2.59 -15.16 -10.69
CA THR A 628 3.27 -15.04 -9.40
C THR A 628 2.37 -15.46 -8.24
N THR A 629 2.88 -16.31 -7.35
CA THR A 629 2.21 -16.76 -6.13
C THR A 629 3.05 -16.48 -4.89
N SER A 630 2.37 -16.15 -3.79
CA SER A 630 2.93 -16.02 -2.44
C SER A 630 2.08 -16.80 -1.44
N GLY A 631 2.68 -17.71 -0.66
CA GLY A 631 1.97 -18.69 0.17
C GLY A 631 1.57 -19.95 -0.61
N ASP A 632 0.53 -20.65 -0.14
CA ASP A 632 0.17 -22.01 -0.59
C ASP A 632 -0.80 -22.01 -1.80
N SER A 633 -0.91 -20.85 -2.47
CA SER A 633 -1.72 -20.59 -3.67
C SER A 633 -1.54 -21.62 -4.79
N GLN A 634 -2.63 -21.97 -5.48
CA GLN A 634 -2.65 -22.93 -6.58
C GLN A 634 -3.13 -22.29 -7.90
N VAL A 635 -2.43 -22.59 -8.99
CA VAL A 635 -2.78 -22.09 -10.34
C VAL A 635 -2.85 -23.25 -11.34
N PHE A 636 -3.97 -23.34 -12.05
CA PHE A 636 -4.21 -24.35 -13.08
C PHE A 636 -4.51 -23.68 -14.42
N VAL A 637 -3.67 -23.93 -15.43
CA VAL A 637 -3.91 -23.53 -16.83
C VAL A 637 -4.19 -24.78 -17.65
N GLN A 638 -5.40 -24.86 -18.21
CA GLN A 638 -5.90 -26.01 -18.95
C GLN A 638 -6.52 -25.55 -20.28
N THR A 639 -6.06 -26.16 -21.38
CA THR A 639 -6.52 -25.97 -22.77
C THR A 639 -6.40 -27.29 -23.55
N ALA A 640 -6.78 -27.39 -24.82
CA ALA A 640 -6.33 -28.49 -25.69
C ALA A 640 -5.02 -28.14 -26.41
N ASP A 641 -4.84 -26.87 -26.81
CA ASP A 641 -3.59 -26.31 -27.33
C ASP A 641 -3.24 -24.97 -26.65
N LEU A 642 -1.98 -24.80 -26.23
CA LEU A 642 -1.41 -23.55 -25.73
C LEU A 642 -0.29 -23.06 -26.66
N GLN A 643 -0.42 -21.86 -27.19
CA GLN A 643 0.62 -21.20 -27.97
C GLN A 643 1.03 -19.90 -27.28
N ALA A 644 2.26 -19.84 -26.76
CA ALA A 644 2.79 -18.70 -26.02
C ALA A 644 4.12 -18.21 -26.63
N GLN A 645 4.41 -16.89 -26.61
CA GLN A 645 5.80 -16.45 -26.76
C GLN A 645 6.56 -16.71 -25.45
N THR A 646 6.05 -16.14 -24.35
CA THR A 646 6.73 -16.16 -23.03
C THR A 646 5.87 -16.82 -21.95
N LEU A 647 6.47 -17.72 -21.17
CA LEU A 647 5.88 -18.22 -19.92
C LEU A 647 6.77 -17.83 -18.73
N MET A 648 6.32 -16.87 -17.92
CA MET A 648 7.00 -16.44 -16.70
C MET A 648 6.25 -16.95 -15.47
N THR A 649 6.98 -17.56 -14.53
CA THR A 649 6.42 -18.18 -13.34
C THR A 649 7.30 -17.90 -12.13
N LYS A 650 6.69 -17.50 -11.02
CA LYS A 650 7.38 -17.09 -9.79
C LYS A 650 6.61 -17.57 -8.56
N VAL A 651 7.23 -18.44 -7.76
CA VAL A 651 6.64 -19.01 -6.53
C VAL A 651 7.44 -18.53 -5.32
N SER A 652 6.73 -18.07 -4.29
CA SER A 652 7.29 -17.70 -2.98
C SER A 652 6.51 -18.41 -1.87
N GLY A 653 7.04 -19.51 -1.33
CA GLY A 653 6.33 -20.44 -0.45
C GLY A 653 6.04 -21.78 -1.14
N ASP A 654 4.99 -22.46 -0.69
CA ASP A 654 4.77 -23.89 -1.00
C ASP A 654 3.68 -24.12 -2.08
N GLY A 655 3.20 -23.04 -2.70
CA GLY A 655 2.18 -23.05 -3.74
C GLY A 655 2.51 -23.89 -4.99
N GLU A 656 1.46 -24.24 -5.74
CA GLU A 656 1.55 -25.21 -6.83
C GLU A 656 0.96 -24.70 -8.15
N ILE A 657 1.82 -24.56 -9.16
CA ILE A 657 1.47 -24.01 -10.48
C ILE A 657 1.54 -25.13 -11.51
N THR A 658 0.46 -25.32 -12.26
CA THR A 658 0.33 -26.44 -13.20
C THR A 658 -0.25 -26.01 -14.55
N TYR A 659 0.50 -26.28 -15.62
CA TYR A 659 0.06 -26.22 -17.00
C TYR A 659 -0.15 -27.66 -17.48
N SER A 660 -1.39 -28.16 -17.41
CA SER A 660 -1.67 -29.59 -17.63
C SER A 660 -1.60 -30.03 -19.10
N SER A 661 -1.69 -29.07 -20.01
CA SER A 661 -2.10 -29.28 -21.40
C SER A 661 -0.96 -29.23 -22.40
N SER A 662 -1.14 -29.90 -23.56
CA SER A 662 -0.21 -29.80 -24.69
C SER A 662 -0.10 -28.38 -25.22
N GLY A 663 1.11 -27.98 -25.62
CA GLY A 663 1.35 -26.69 -26.24
C GLY A 663 2.83 -26.45 -26.55
N THR A 664 3.13 -25.24 -27.03
CA THR A 664 4.50 -24.79 -27.35
C THR A 664 4.76 -23.39 -26.80
N CYS A 665 5.99 -23.12 -26.37
CA CYS A 665 6.45 -21.76 -26.08
C CYS A 665 7.81 -21.42 -26.71
N VAL A 666 8.15 -20.13 -26.80
CA VAL A 666 9.51 -19.71 -27.19
C VAL A 666 10.40 -19.71 -25.95
N ASP A 667 10.15 -18.82 -25.01
CA ASP A 667 10.99 -18.59 -23.84
C ASP A 667 10.21 -18.82 -22.54
N GLN A 668 10.86 -19.49 -21.58
CA GLN A 668 10.28 -19.82 -20.28
C GLN A 668 11.21 -19.39 -19.15
N THR A 669 10.65 -18.73 -18.13
CA THR A 669 11.38 -18.30 -16.93
C THR A 669 10.64 -18.79 -15.69
N ILE A 670 11.32 -19.57 -14.84
CA ILE A 670 10.78 -20.11 -13.59
C ILE A 670 11.66 -19.67 -12.42
N HIS A 671 11.06 -18.97 -11.46
CA HIS A 671 11.66 -18.63 -10.17
C HIS A 671 10.88 -19.37 -9.06
N VAL A 672 11.56 -20.09 -8.18
CA VAL A 672 10.94 -20.76 -7.02
C VAL A 672 11.76 -20.46 -5.77
N SER A 673 11.12 -19.97 -4.72
CA SER A 673 11.73 -19.75 -3.40
C SER A 673 10.82 -20.32 -2.33
N GLY A 674 11.28 -21.34 -1.59
CA GLY A 674 10.41 -22.24 -0.82
C GLY A 674 10.24 -23.61 -1.50
N ASP A 675 9.29 -24.42 -1.02
CA ASP A 675 9.18 -25.84 -1.39
C ASP A 675 8.08 -26.12 -2.42
N GLY A 676 7.52 -25.07 -3.03
CA GLY A 676 6.48 -25.14 -4.04
C GLY A 676 6.82 -25.93 -5.30
N ARG A 677 5.77 -26.30 -6.05
CA ARG A 677 5.87 -27.13 -7.27
C ARG A 677 5.43 -26.39 -8.52
N VAL A 678 6.22 -26.50 -9.59
CA VAL A 678 5.93 -25.93 -10.90
C VAL A 678 5.94 -27.03 -11.96
N SER A 679 4.75 -27.45 -12.40
CA SER A 679 4.52 -28.51 -13.41
C SER A 679 4.12 -27.91 -14.76
N VAL A 680 5.11 -27.71 -15.64
CA VAL A 680 4.96 -27.24 -17.03
C VAL A 680 5.43 -28.28 -18.05
N GLY A 681 5.60 -29.55 -17.65
CA GLY A 681 6.10 -30.64 -18.48
C GLY A 681 5.24 -30.98 -19.72
N SER A 682 4.06 -30.37 -19.85
CA SER A 682 3.19 -30.54 -21.03
C SER A 682 3.47 -29.51 -22.15
N ILE A 683 4.23 -28.44 -21.88
CA ILE A 683 4.52 -27.37 -22.85
C ILE A 683 5.94 -27.51 -23.40
N ALA A 684 6.06 -27.66 -24.72
CA ALA A 684 7.35 -27.73 -25.40
C ALA A 684 7.94 -26.32 -25.64
N CYS A 685 8.74 -25.84 -24.70
CA CYS A 685 9.44 -24.56 -24.83
C CYS A 685 10.77 -24.69 -25.59
N LYS A 686 11.26 -23.61 -26.22
CA LYS A 686 12.59 -23.61 -26.88
C LYS A 686 13.70 -23.38 -25.86
N ASN A 687 13.56 -22.33 -25.06
CA ASN A 687 14.49 -21.99 -24.00
C ASN A 687 13.77 -22.00 -22.64
N SER A 688 14.45 -22.49 -21.60
CA SER A 688 13.97 -22.48 -20.23
C SER A 688 15.08 -22.04 -19.28
N TYR A 689 14.82 -20.99 -18.50
CA TYR A 689 15.68 -20.49 -17.43
C TYR A 689 15.02 -20.74 -16.07
N VAL A 690 15.70 -21.45 -15.17
CA VAL A 690 15.17 -21.83 -13.85
C VAL A 690 16.11 -21.33 -12.74
N THR A 691 15.57 -20.65 -11.73
CA THR A 691 16.29 -20.36 -10.48
C THR A 691 15.50 -20.88 -9.30
N MET A 692 16.15 -21.62 -8.39
CA MET A 692 15.46 -22.20 -7.24
C MET A 692 16.24 -22.08 -5.93
N SER A 693 15.54 -21.66 -4.87
CA SER A 693 16.03 -21.45 -3.51
C SER A 693 15.07 -22.08 -2.50
N GLY A 694 15.17 -23.40 -2.36
CA GLY A 694 14.37 -24.26 -1.48
C GLY A 694 14.58 -25.73 -1.85
N ASP A 695 13.77 -26.64 -1.31
CA ASP A 695 13.74 -28.06 -1.69
C ASP A 695 12.64 -28.40 -2.72
N GLY A 696 12.02 -27.36 -3.30
CA GLY A 696 10.93 -27.44 -4.29
C GLY A 696 11.21 -28.21 -5.58
N GLU A 697 10.15 -28.36 -6.39
CA GLU A 697 10.12 -29.27 -7.54
C GLU A 697 9.67 -28.57 -8.84
N VAL A 698 10.57 -28.51 -9.84
CA VAL A 698 10.25 -28.00 -11.19
C VAL A 698 10.26 -29.15 -12.19
N LEU A 699 9.15 -29.32 -12.92
CA LEU A 699 9.00 -30.28 -14.02
C LEU A 699 8.64 -29.54 -15.31
N LEU A 700 9.50 -29.63 -16.34
CA LEU A 700 9.35 -28.86 -17.59
C LEU A 700 9.70 -29.68 -18.84
N GLN A 701 9.51 -29.08 -20.02
CA GLN A 701 10.02 -29.59 -21.29
C GLN A 701 10.70 -28.46 -22.09
N THR A 702 11.94 -28.70 -22.51
CA THR A 702 12.77 -27.73 -23.24
C THR A 702 13.42 -28.41 -24.44
N THR A 703 13.45 -27.75 -25.59
CA THR A 703 13.98 -28.34 -26.84
C THR A 703 15.38 -27.85 -27.22
N ASP A 704 15.72 -26.58 -26.96
CA ASP A 704 17.00 -25.98 -27.35
C ASP A 704 17.93 -25.75 -26.14
N SER A 705 17.59 -24.85 -25.22
CA SER A 705 18.49 -24.50 -24.10
C SER A 705 17.81 -24.49 -22.73
N LEU A 706 18.26 -25.35 -21.82
CA LEU A 706 17.86 -25.38 -20.41
C LEU A 706 19.00 -24.87 -19.53
N THR A 707 18.78 -23.76 -18.84
CA THR A 707 19.72 -23.21 -17.83
C THR A 707 19.07 -23.24 -16.46
N ALA A 708 19.80 -23.74 -15.45
CA ALA A 708 19.31 -23.89 -14.09
C ALA A 708 20.33 -23.38 -13.06
N VAL A 709 19.86 -22.68 -12.03
CA VAL A 709 20.68 -22.07 -10.96
C VAL A 709 20.08 -22.39 -9.59
N GLY A 710 20.92 -22.81 -8.64
CA GLY A 710 20.53 -22.96 -7.23
C GLY A 710 20.31 -24.41 -6.75
N HIS A 711 19.38 -24.56 -5.81
CA HIS A 711 19.12 -25.78 -5.01
C HIS A 711 17.71 -26.33 -5.30
N GLY A 712 17.39 -27.55 -4.88
CA GLY A 712 16.10 -28.22 -5.16
C GLY A 712 16.12 -29.18 -6.36
N SER A 713 14.95 -29.66 -6.80
CA SER A 713 14.81 -30.74 -7.80
C SER A 713 14.28 -30.25 -9.15
N ILE A 714 15.09 -30.35 -10.22
CA ILE A 714 14.71 -29.91 -11.58
C ILE A 714 14.65 -31.12 -12.51
N LYS A 715 13.52 -31.28 -13.19
CA LYS A 715 13.19 -32.45 -14.01
C LYS A 715 12.77 -32.01 -15.41
N TYR A 716 13.31 -32.66 -16.43
CA TYR A 716 12.82 -32.56 -17.81
C TYR A 716 12.19 -33.88 -18.27
N VAL A 717 11.12 -33.76 -19.05
CA VAL A 717 10.49 -34.88 -19.76
C VAL A 717 10.87 -34.90 -21.24
N ASN A 718 10.56 -36.01 -21.90
CA ASN A 718 10.81 -36.23 -23.33
C ASN A 718 12.30 -36.13 -23.69
N ASP A 719 12.63 -35.82 -24.94
CA ASP A 719 14.01 -35.77 -25.43
C ASP A 719 14.87 -34.76 -24.66
N ARG A 720 16.16 -35.07 -24.50
CA ARG A 720 17.11 -34.20 -23.80
C ARG A 720 17.29 -32.87 -24.57
N PRO A 721 17.21 -31.69 -23.89
CA PRO A 721 17.49 -30.40 -24.51
C PRO A 721 18.91 -30.37 -25.12
N ARG A 722 19.06 -29.72 -26.29
CA ARG A 722 20.35 -29.66 -27.01
C ARG A 722 21.49 -29.08 -26.16
N SER A 723 21.18 -28.09 -25.32
CA SER A 723 22.07 -27.54 -24.30
C SER A 723 21.43 -27.63 -22.92
N VAL A 724 22.22 -28.05 -21.92
CA VAL A 724 21.80 -28.13 -20.51
C VAL A 724 22.95 -27.58 -19.64
N LEU A 725 22.70 -26.50 -18.92
CA LEU A 725 23.68 -25.80 -18.08
C LEU A 725 23.16 -25.69 -16.63
N GLY A 726 23.87 -26.31 -15.68
CA GLY A 726 23.61 -26.17 -14.24
C GLY A 726 24.67 -25.30 -13.56
N VAL A 727 24.25 -24.29 -12.80
CA VAL A 727 25.14 -23.33 -12.11
C VAL A 727 24.93 -23.42 -10.59
N GLY A 728 25.67 -24.32 -9.96
CA GLY A 728 25.65 -24.55 -8.51
C GLY A 728 26.26 -25.91 -8.16
N LYS A 729 26.71 -26.10 -6.92
CA LYS A 729 27.23 -27.40 -6.45
C LYS A 729 26.14 -28.48 -6.25
N HIS A 730 24.87 -28.07 -6.27
CA HIS A 730 23.71 -28.89 -5.88
C HIS A 730 22.53 -28.81 -6.87
N SER A 731 22.74 -28.30 -8.08
CA SER A 731 21.68 -28.11 -9.08
C SER A 731 21.34 -29.45 -9.77
N HIS A 732 20.44 -30.22 -9.16
CA HIS A 732 20.09 -31.58 -9.61
C HIS A 732 19.11 -31.58 -10.79
N ILE A 733 19.62 -31.35 -12.00
CA ILE A 733 18.88 -31.53 -13.26
C ILE A 733 18.82 -33.02 -13.63
N THR A 734 17.61 -33.56 -13.80
CA THR A 734 17.37 -34.98 -14.12
C THR A 734 16.34 -35.17 -15.24
N SER A 735 16.41 -36.31 -15.94
CA SER A 735 15.37 -36.71 -16.91
C SER A 735 14.36 -37.64 -16.23
N VAL A 736 13.07 -37.52 -16.56
CA VAL A 736 12.02 -38.42 -16.06
C VAL A 736 11.11 -38.93 -17.18
N MET A 737 10.79 -40.22 -17.13
CA MET A 737 10.02 -40.94 -18.17
C MET A 737 8.51 -40.65 -18.16
N SER A 738 8.01 -39.83 -17.24
CA SER A 738 6.59 -39.56 -17.02
C SER A 738 6.41 -38.10 -16.62
N ASN A 739 5.63 -37.39 -17.42
CA ASN A 739 5.09 -36.10 -17.04
C ASN A 739 4.04 -36.31 -15.92
N LYS A 740 4.14 -35.54 -14.84
CA LYS A 740 3.26 -35.59 -13.67
C LYS A 740 2.79 -34.19 -13.33
N PHE A 741 1.49 -34.00 -13.41
CA PHE A 741 0.82 -32.75 -13.14
C PHE A 741 -0.53 -33.03 -12.47
N LYS A 742 -1.08 -32.05 -11.76
CA LYS A 742 -2.47 -32.08 -11.29
C LYS A 742 -3.40 -31.52 -12.36
N THR A 743 -4.68 -31.85 -12.29
CA THR A 743 -5.72 -31.26 -13.14
C THR A 743 -6.77 -30.65 -12.24
N TYR A 744 -7.23 -29.45 -12.57
CA TYR A 744 -8.40 -28.89 -11.91
C TYR A 744 -9.66 -29.67 -12.31
N SER A 745 -10.71 -29.54 -11.52
CA SER A 745 -12.03 -30.11 -11.83
C SER A 745 -13.04 -29.00 -11.59
N PRO A 746 -13.62 -28.40 -12.65
CA PRO A 746 -14.43 -27.19 -12.50
C PRO A 746 -15.60 -27.40 -11.54
N THR A 747 -15.72 -26.48 -10.58
CA THR A 747 -16.87 -26.40 -9.70
C THR A 747 -18.04 -25.76 -10.45
N SER A 748 -19.25 -26.21 -10.12
CA SER A 748 -20.47 -25.54 -10.58
C SER A 748 -20.67 -24.24 -9.79
N PRO A 749 -21.07 -23.13 -10.42
CA PRO A 749 -21.48 -21.93 -9.70
C PRO A 749 -22.62 -22.23 -8.71
N PRO A 750 -22.73 -21.48 -7.59
CA PRO A 750 -23.77 -21.70 -6.59
C PRO A 750 -25.18 -21.40 -7.11
N SER A 751 -26.19 -21.93 -6.41
CA SER A 751 -27.59 -21.60 -6.65
C SER A 751 -27.92 -20.15 -6.25
N GLN A 752 -28.94 -19.56 -6.89
CA GLN A 752 -29.47 -18.23 -6.54
C GLN A 752 -30.41 -18.25 -5.32
N GLU A 753 -30.16 -19.15 -4.37
CA GLU A 753 -30.90 -19.25 -3.11
C GLU A 753 -30.35 -18.27 -2.07
N LEU A 754 -31.18 -17.84 -1.12
CA LEU A 754 -30.78 -16.89 -0.08
C LEU A 754 -29.97 -17.61 1.01
N ILE A 755 -28.71 -17.24 1.19
CA ILE A 755 -27.80 -17.81 2.21
C ILE A 755 -27.99 -17.10 3.54
N GLU A 756 -28.09 -17.85 4.64
CA GLU A 756 -28.27 -17.29 5.99
C GLU A 756 -26.96 -16.81 6.61
N LEU A 757 -26.84 -15.49 6.78
CA LEU A 757 -25.66 -14.80 7.29
C LEU A 757 -26.02 -13.96 8.52
N THR A 758 -25.02 -13.76 9.38
CA THR A 758 -24.98 -12.69 10.39
C THR A 758 -23.81 -11.78 10.07
N LEU A 759 -24.01 -10.46 10.16
CA LEU A 759 -22.99 -9.44 9.95
C LEU A 759 -22.74 -8.67 11.24
N GLU A 760 -21.47 -8.50 11.60
CA GLU A 760 -20.99 -7.47 12.52
C GLU A 760 -20.34 -6.38 11.66
N LEU A 761 -21.02 -5.23 11.54
CA LEU A 761 -20.46 -4.01 10.96
C LEU A 761 -20.01 -3.10 12.10
N LYS A 762 -18.82 -2.52 11.97
CA LYS A 762 -18.32 -1.47 12.86
C LYS A 762 -17.91 -0.25 12.07
N ALA A 763 -18.38 0.92 12.50
CA ALA A 763 -18.02 2.17 11.86
C ALA A 763 -16.49 2.36 11.86
N THR A 764 -15.92 2.79 10.73
CA THR A 764 -14.52 3.19 10.65
C THR A 764 -14.39 4.70 10.70
N TRP A 765 -13.33 5.14 11.37
CA TRP A 765 -13.04 6.56 11.55
C TRP A 765 -12.41 7.19 10.30
N PHE A 766 -12.25 6.43 9.20
CA PHE A 766 -11.57 6.81 7.97
C PHE A 766 -12.16 6.07 6.74
N GLY A 767 -12.93 6.80 5.93
CA GLY A 767 -13.50 6.31 4.67
C GLY A 767 -14.99 5.94 4.76
N ASP A 768 -15.58 5.60 3.61
CA ASP A 768 -17.02 5.34 3.48
C ASP A 768 -17.39 3.86 3.65
N SER A 769 -16.60 3.07 4.38
CA SER A 769 -16.81 1.63 4.55
C SER A 769 -16.55 1.16 5.99
N PRO A 770 -17.45 0.34 6.59
CA PRO A 770 -17.25 -0.20 7.92
C PRO A 770 -16.21 -1.34 7.91
N ILE A 771 -15.72 -1.72 9.09
CA ILE A 771 -15.09 -3.03 9.30
C ILE A 771 -16.21 -4.07 9.24
N VAL A 772 -16.19 -4.90 8.20
CA VAL A 772 -17.16 -5.98 7.97
C VAL A 772 -16.64 -7.28 8.55
N ARG A 773 -17.48 -7.98 9.30
CA ARG A 773 -17.28 -9.39 9.69
C ARG A 773 -18.53 -10.19 9.36
N VAL A 774 -18.32 -11.33 8.71
CA VAL A 774 -19.37 -12.22 8.22
C VAL A 774 -19.32 -13.53 9.00
N PHE A 775 -20.47 -14.01 9.45
CA PHE A 775 -20.64 -15.31 10.08
C PHE A 775 -21.72 -16.10 9.33
N SER A 776 -21.38 -17.29 8.81
CA SER A 776 -22.30 -18.16 8.09
C SER A 776 -22.60 -19.44 8.88
N GLY A 777 -23.82 -19.95 8.75
CA GLY A 777 -24.24 -21.20 9.42
C GLY A 777 -24.50 -21.09 10.92
N MET A 778 -24.40 -22.21 11.64
CA MET A 778 -24.83 -22.33 13.04
C MET A 778 -23.68 -22.15 14.06
N GLU A 779 -22.67 -21.35 13.73
CA GLU A 779 -21.69 -20.91 14.73
C GLU A 779 -22.38 -19.95 15.70
N GLN A 780 -22.60 -20.42 16.93
CA GLN A 780 -23.12 -19.57 18.01
C GLN A 780 -22.04 -18.56 18.39
N ALA A 781 -22.33 -17.27 18.24
CA ALA A 781 -21.54 -16.20 18.82
C ALA A 781 -21.48 -16.39 20.34
N LEU A 782 -20.37 -16.98 20.81
CA LEU A 782 -20.05 -17.09 22.23
C LEU A 782 -19.64 -15.71 22.73
N ASN A 783 -20.65 -14.92 23.13
CA ASN A 783 -20.54 -13.51 23.47
C ASN A 783 -19.26 -13.16 24.24
N ALA A 784 -18.40 -12.35 23.62
CA ALA A 784 -17.29 -11.66 24.29
C ALA A 784 -17.80 -10.48 25.15
N SER A 785 -18.89 -10.68 25.90
CA SER A 785 -19.50 -9.70 26.80
C SER A 785 -19.12 -9.99 28.24
N VAL A 786 -17.83 -9.87 28.57
CA VAL A 786 -17.34 -9.97 29.96
C VAL A 786 -17.60 -8.64 30.68
N SER A 787 -18.88 -8.38 30.96
CA SER A 787 -19.27 -7.37 31.94
C SER A 787 -18.87 -7.87 33.33
N LEU A 788 -17.84 -7.28 33.93
CA LEU A 788 -17.39 -7.59 35.28
C LEU A 788 -18.50 -7.31 36.30
N PRO A 789 -18.96 -8.31 37.09
CA PRO A 789 -19.74 -8.06 38.29
C PRO A 789 -18.81 -7.77 39.46
N GLU A 790 -19.02 -6.66 40.17
CA GLU A 790 -18.37 -6.43 41.46
C GLU A 790 -18.87 -7.47 42.48
N GLY A 791 -17.97 -8.27 43.05
CA GLY A 791 -18.37 -9.29 44.03
C GLY A 791 -17.24 -10.27 44.40
N THR A 792 -16.58 -10.04 45.53
CA THR A 792 -15.50 -10.90 46.01
C THR A 792 -16.01 -12.23 46.59
N SER A 793 -15.46 -13.36 46.11
CA SER A 793 -15.19 -14.51 46.98
C SER A 793 -14.11 -15.42 46.39
N THR A 794 -13.23 -15.92 47.26
CA THR A 794 -12.01 -16.64 46.86
C THR A 794 -12.21 -18.16 46.88
N LEU A 795 -12.72 -18.76 45.79
CA LEU A 795 -12.64 -20.22 45.55
C LEU A 795 -13.05 -20.62 44.09
N GLY A 796 -12.39 -20.05 43.07
CA GLY A 796 -12.69 -20.36 41.65
C GLY A 796 -11.48 -20.58 40.73
N LEU A 797 -10.25 -20.33 41.17
CA LEU A 797 -9.06 -20.18 40.31
C LEU A 797 -8.43 -21.49 39.78
N VAL A 798 -8.99 -22.66 40.09
CA VAL A 798 -8.40 -23.96 39.71
C VAL A 798 -8.90 -24.47 38.35
N GLY A 799 -10.07 -24.00 37.87
CA GLY A 799 -10.65 -24.47 36.60
C GLY A 799 -9.92 -23.96 35.34
N ALA A 800 -9.51 -22.69 35.33
CA ALA A 800 -8.97 -22.03 34.13
C ALA A 800 -7.60 -22.58 33.67
N ALA A 801 -6.75 -23.00 34.61
CA ALA A 801 -5.41 -23.53 34.31
C ALA A 801 -5.43 -24.87 33.54
N ALA A 802 -6.53 -25.63 33.65
CA ALA A 802 -6.67 -26.93 33.00
C ALA A 802 -6.95 -26.85 31.48
N LEU A 803 -7.52 -25.74 30.99
CA LEU A 803 -7.79 -25.57 29.55
C LEU A 803 -6.55 -25.12 28.77
N LEU A 804 -5.84 -24.12 29.30
CA LEU A 804 -4.63 -23.56 28.67
C LEU A 804 -3.51 -24.61 28.51
N THR A 805 -3.38 -25.52 29.47
CA THR A 805 -2.40 -26.62 29.41
C THR A 805 -2.70 -27.63 28.30
N VAL A 806 -3.97 -27.91 28.00
CA VAL A 806 -4.37 -28.80 26.88
C VAL A 806 -4.07 -28.16 25.52
N ILE A 807 -4.29 -26.85 25.38
CA ILE A 807 -3.98 -26.09 24.14
C ILE A 807 -2.46 -26.07 23.90
N ALA A 808 -1.67 -25.74 24.93
CA ALA A 808 -0.20 -25.75 24.86
C ALA A 808 0.38 -27.14 24.50
N LEU A 809 -0.21 -28.22 25.02
CA LEU A 809 0.18 -29.60 24.69
C LEU A 809 -0.12 -29.98 23.23
N LYS A 810 -1.23 -29.53 22.65
CA LYS A 810 -1.53 -29.74 21.23
C LYS A 810 -0.56 -28.99 20.31
N LEU A 811 -0.15 -27.77 20.67
CA LEU A 811 0.80 -26.99 19.88
C LEU A 811 2.21 -27.62 19.90
N ARG A 812 2.73 -28.00 21.07
CA ARG A 812 4.01 -28.74 21.16
C ARG A 812 4.01 -30.09 20.45
N ALA A 813 2.85 -30.73 20.28
CA ALA A 813 2.75 -32.01 19.57
C ALA A 813 2.96 -31.93 18.05
N ARG A 814 2.85 -30.74 17.42
CA ARG A 814 3.16 -30.56 15.98
C ARG A 814 4.67 -30.38 15.72
N GLN A 815 5.38 -29.61 16.53
CA GLN A 815 6.80 -29.25 16.30
C GLN A 815 7.84 -30.38 16.53
N VAL A 816 7.44 -31.55 17.05
CA VAL A 816 8.39 -32.63 17.42
C VAL A 816 8.40 -33.80 16.42
N ARG A 817 7.48 -33.85 15.43
CA ARG A 817 7.30 -35.01 14.52
C ARG A 817 8.25 -35.09 13.31
N GLN A 818 9.41 -34.42 13.34
CA GLN A 818 10.44 -34.52 12.29
C GLN A 818 11.85 -34.89 12.79
N ARG A 819 12.00 -35.40 14.03
CA ARG A 819 13.25 -36.06 14.46
C ARG A 819 12.97 -37.45 15.05
N TYR A 820 13.82 -38.40 14.69
CA TYR A 820 13.76 -39.84 14.98
C TYR A 820 12.62 -40.64 14.32
N GLN A 821 12.92 -41.25 13.17
CA GLN A 821 13.01 -42.72 13.16
C GLN A 821 13.96 -43.24 12.06
N SER A 822 15.14 -43.67 12.50
CA SER A 822 15.97 -44.70 11.86
C SER A 822 16.44 -45.65 12.98
N ILE A 823 17.07 -46.77 12.62
CA ILE A 823 17.36 -47.93 13.49
C ILE A 823 16.13 -48.82 13.73
N ALA A 824 15.78 -49.58 12.69
CA ALA A 824 15.72 -51.04 12.75
C ALA A 824 16.18 -51.59 11.38
#